data_AF-A0A177MFV4-F1
#
_entry.id   AF-A0A177MFV4-F1
#
_cell.length_a   1.000
_cell.length_b   1.000
_cell.length_c   1.000
_cell.angle_alpha   90.00
_cell.angle_beta   90.00
_cell.angle_gamma   90.00
#
_symmetry.space_group_name_H-M   'P 1'
#
loop_
_entity.id
_entity.type
_entity.pdbx_description
1 polymer ?
#
loop_
_entity_poly.entity_id
_entity_poly.type
_entity_poly.pdbx_seq_one_letter_code
_entity_poly.pdbx_strand_id
1 'polypeptide(L)'
;MQNPSRNIPGYRPLKRLRTALAIAQGAGLLSTLLQELEITVSHDQTKRVTYMTGLYSRIHREMFSDWKEQPTVTHRPGTMPDADKRKQFRVAIERLVLDGDSNADTAIFDNNGFVIHSDDIAERLASFYHSLRVIRPYGYGNRITLDFFITALGNLPAFKAVYEQGIDFRRLTADDALVLHDHGSQHRALSRAFAHALDPKRIKSLHNQANRYGKWPENKRFLLGIPFLSHITGDGVECLITVTGGLVPLSSITAEQLIAGQHFADNPLSVSEHIIGYLPGTEDLRAPGKFEIDAIPIREDGVAPLFCLDVNMLTGLRSPSQAELIDLLKQCAGEQANLFLLADNETLKQRMLVAARNETRLRRTVEIAYERLAKITRILLAARDAIFAGKTPVDQPHFLMSMGGAGAGKTAVEEIATALCGDNFVIASLDEFRKLSDLYRLLTAANHHSDDYVYVEPFANRLRDLVAQQARELRINILYDGTGIPYYPRYSTAIKHFQAAGFRTQIAAVDAFLVKPVGRELELSRSGVIGSVKSRFEATGRALPWVVTIDKHIRSPQEFLNALEDTAVAKISLFANDGERDRHYLVAESFLLSDAELEQLQQQQLAGNLVEHFLGLIRLHPDSVLKSLAGICDTKLAALISRNPDLSEDNVGYLIYKGSEGNRVLLVYHLRRLIDFVEKRQLNPNASGEEGLLHKPVALAFHVDPNAKDAWVTRLQGTLE
;
A
#
# COMPACT_ATOMS: atom_id res chain seq x y z
N MET A 1 33.43 21.96 12.72
CA MET A 1 32.61 21.73 13.94
C MET A 1 32.29 20.24 14.07
N GLN A 2 32.74 19.58 15.15
CA GLN A 2 32.25 18.24 15.48
C GLN A 2 30.77 18.36 15.86
N ASN A 3 29.90 17.51 15.30
CA ASN A 3 28.48 17.54 15.61
C ASN A 3 28.28 17.06 17.05
N PRO A 4 27.86 17.91 18.00
CA PRO A 4 27.74 17.55 19.43
C PRO A 4 26.77 16.38 19.66
N SER A 5 25.87 16.12 18.71
CA SER A 5 24.92 15.01 18.74
C SER A 5 25.50 13.62 18.45
N ARG A 6 26.81 13.47 18.16
CA ARG A 6 27.41 12.13 17.94
C ARG A 6 27.45 11.25 19.19
N ASN A 7 27.35 11.87 20.37
CA ASN A 7 27.52 11.18 21.65
C ASN A 7 26.19 10.79 22.31
N ILE A 8 25.04 11.06 21.69
CA ILE A 8 23.77 10.62 22.26
C ILE A 8 23.63 9.09 22.14
N PRO A 9 23.00 8.42 23.12
CA PRO A 9 22.52 7.07 22.95
C PRO A 9 21.67 6.93 21.69
N GLY A 10 21.80 5.80 20.98
CA GLY A 10 21.01 5.52 19.79
C GLY A 10 21.38 6.33 18.54
N TYR A 11 22.42 7.18 18.54
CA TYR A 11 22.79 8.00 17.38
C TYR A 11 22.96 7.18 16.08
N ARG A 12 23.57 5.99 16.18
CA ARG A 12 23.79 5.09 15.02
C ARG A 12 22.45 4.57 14.46
N PRO A 13 21.56 3.95 15.25
CA PRO A 13 20.19 3.63 14.85
C PRO A 13 19.40 4.82 14.30
N LEU A 14 19.44 5.99 14.94
CA LEU A 14 18.74 7.20 14.46
C LEU A 14 19.24 7.63 13.08
N LYS A 15 20.57 7.60 12.87
CA LYS A 15 21.15 7.83 11.54
C LYS A 15 20.64 6.82 10.51
N ARG A 16 20.49 5.55 10.88
CA ARG A 16 19.92 4.51 10.00
C ARG A 16 18.46 4.80 9.66
N LEU A 17 17.62 5.15 10.64
CA LEU A 17 16.23 5.53 10.40
C LEU A 17 16.14 6.71 9.43
N ARG A 18 16.91 7.78 9.66
CA ARG A 18 16.98 8.93 8.74
C ARG A 18 17.32 8.51 7.31
N THR A 19 18.30 7.62 7.16
CA THR A 19 18.71 7.13 5.83
C THR A 19 17.62 6.26 5.20
N ALA A 20 16.97 5.38 5.95
CA ALA A 20 15.88 4.54 5.47
C ALA A 20 14.68 5.38 4.99
N LEU A 21 14.28 6.38 5.78
CA LEU A 21 13.24 7.35 5.40
C LEU A 21 13.63 8.10 4.13
N ALA A 22 14.89 8.56 4.03
CA ALA A 22 15.36 9.29 2.85
C ALA A 22 15.40 8.44 1.57
N ILE A 23 15.77 7.17 1.66
CA ILE A 23 15.70 6.23 0.52
C ILE A 23 14.24 6.04 0.10
N ALA A 24 13.33 5.84 1.07
CA ALA A 24 11.91 5.66 0.81
C ALA A 24 11.28 6.88 0.11
N GLN A 25 11.59 8.09 0.57
CA GLN A 25 11.16 9.34 -0.07
C GLN A 25 11.78 9.50 -1.47
N GLY A 26 13.08 9.22 -1.61
CA GLY A 26 13.79 9.29 -2.90
C GLY A 26 13.17 8.38 -3.96
N ALA A 27 12.76 7.16 -3.60
CA ALA A 27 12.12 6.23 -4.54
C ALA A 27 10.85 6.80 -5.17
N GLY A 28 10.07 7.61 -4.44
CA GLY A 28 8.91 8.33 -4.99
C GLY A 28 9.30 9.58 -5.77
N LEU A 29 10.23 10.36 -5.21
CA LEU A 29 10.67 11.64 -5.76
C LEU A 29 11.23 11.53 -7.20
N LEU A 30 11.95 10.44 -7.50
CA LEU A 30 12.56 10.28 -8.83
C LEU A 30 11.50 10.28 -9.93
N SER A 31 10.37 9.61 -9.71
CA SER A 31 9.27 9.58 -10.69
C SER A 31 8.67 10.98 -10.90
N THR A 32 8.46 11.73 -9.82
CA THR A 32 7.90 13.09 -9.89
C THR A 32 8.84 14.03 -10.63
N LEU A 33 10.14 14.01 -10.31
CA LEU A 33 11.11 14.86 -10.99
C LEU A 33 11.20 14.54 -12.47
N LEU A 34 11.17 13.26 -12.87
CA LEU A 34 11.22 12.89 -14.29
C LEU A 34 10.02 13.41 -15.09
N GLN A 35 8.83 13.42 -14.51
CA GLN A 35 7.63 14.01 -15.12
C GLN A 35 7.75 15.54 -15.27
N GLU A 36 8.28 16.22 -14.26
CA GLU A 36 8.48 17.68 -14.31
C GLU A 36 9.59 18.09 -15.29
N LEU A 37 10.60 17.24 -15.46
CA LEU A 37 11.79 17.49 -16.27
C LEU A 37 11.50 17.55 -17.78
N GLU A 38 10.43 16.92 -18.25
CA GLU A 38 9.95 17.00 -19.63
C GLU A 38 9.58 18.44 -20.07
N ILE A 39 9.34 19.33 -19.10
CA ILE A 39 8.95 20.74 -19.33
C ILE A 39 10.18 21.67 -19.40
N THR A 40 11.39 21.18 -19.07
CA THR A 40 12.60 22.01 -18.95
C THR A 40 13.47 22.06 -20.22
N VAL A 41 12.85 22.34 -21.37
CA VAL A 41 13.54 22.56 -22.65
C VAL A 41 13.94 24.04 -22.75
N SER A 42 15.24 24.34 -22.92
CA SER A 42 15.86 25.68 -23.05
C SER A 42 16.02 26.49 -21.74
N HIS A 43 17.23 26.46 -21.17
CA HIS A 43 17.68 27.39 -20.12
C HIS A 43 19.08 27.90 -20.49
N ASP A 44 19.29 29.22 -20.56
CA ASP A 44 20.64 29.82 -20.67
C ASP A 44 21.56 29.43 -19.50
N GLN A 45 22.86 29.65 -19.63
CA GLN A 45 23.90 29.27 -18.65
C GLN A 45 23.53 29.64 -17.20
N THR A 46 23.11 30.89 -16.95
CA THR A 46 22.77 31.37 -15.59
C THR A 46 21.53 30.67 -15.05
N LYS A 47 20.51 30.48 -15.88
CA LYS A 47 19.31 29.74 -15.51
C LYS A 47 19.61 28.27 -15.24
N ARG A 48 20.50 27.63 -16.00
CA ARG A 48 20.88 26.22 -15.81
C ARG A 48 21.61 26.01 -14.48
N VAL A 49 22.58 26.86 -14.15
CA VAL A 49 23.26 26.84 -12.84
C VAL A 49 22.28 27.04 -11.69
N THR A 50 21.37 28.02 -11.81
CA THR A 50 20.34 28.31 -10.82
C THR A 50 19.40 27.11 -10.64
N TYR A 51 18.98 26.51 -11.75
CA TYR A 51 18.14 25.32 -11.76
C TYR A 51 18.81 24.14 -11.05
N MET A 52 20.06 23.80 -11.39
CA MET A 52 20.78 22.68 -10.77
C MET A 52 21.03 22.90 -9.27
N THR A 53 21.33 24.14 -8.88
CA THR A 53 21.45 24.55 -7.48
C THR A 53 20.12 24.35 -6.73
N GLY A 54 19.02 24.79 -7.33
CA GLY A 54 17.67 24.62 -6.80
C GLY A 54 17.28 23.14 -6.70
N LEU A 55 17.57 22.34 -7.73
CA LEU A 55 17.30 20.90 -7.78
C LEU A 55 18.05 20.16 -6.67
N TYR A 56 19.35 20.41 -6.49
CA TYR A 56 20.14 19.79 -5.42
C TYR A 56 19.60 20.11 -4.02
N SER A 57 19.14 21.36 -3.82
CA SER A 57 18.51 21.81 -2.58
C SER A 57 17.14 21.18 -2.35
N ARG A 58 16.34 21.07 -3.41
CA ARG A 58 15.03 20.42 -3.42
C ARG A 58 15.14 18.93 -3.10
N ILE A 59 16.07 18.21 -3.73
CA ILE A 59 16.32 16.79 -3.46
C ILE A 59 16.60 16.56 -1.98
N HIS A 60 17.52 17.33 -1.38
CA HIS A 60 17.79 17.18 0.06
C HIS A 60 16.56 17.55 0.91
N ARG A 61 15.81 18.59 0.54
CA ARG A 61 14.63 19.01 1.30
C ARG A 61 13.55 17.92 1.32
N GLU A 62 13.28 17.31 0.17
CA GLU A 62 12.20 16.34 0.01
C GLU A 62 12.60 14.94 0.50
N MET A 63 13.84 14.50 0.26
CA MET A 63 14.31 13.22 0.80
C MET A 63 14.38 13.22 2.33
N PHE A 64 14.69 14.36 2.97
CA PHE A 64 14.89 14.43 4.42
C PHE A 64 13.76 15.16 5.16
N SER A 65 12.59 15.32 4.53
CA SER A 65 11.43 16.03 5.10
C SER A 65 10.98 15.47 6.46
N ASP A 66 11.01 14.15 6.60
CA ASP A 66 10.67 13.43 7.84
C ASP A 66 11.65 13.67 9.00
N TRP A 67 12.83 14.23 8.71
CA TRP A 67 13.89 14.48 9.70
C TRP A 67 14.01 15.95 10.12
N LYS A 68 12.99 16.76 9.82
CA LYS A 68 12.91 18.15 10.28
C LYS A 68 12.85 18.20 11.81
N GLU A 69 13.39 19.29 12.38
CA GLU A 69 13.25 19.62 13.82
C GLU A 69 13.84 18.59 14.80
N GLN A 70 14.67 17.67 14.30
CA GLN A 70 15.40 16.72 15.13
C GLN A 70 16.56 17.44 15.85
N PRO A 71 16.74 17.28 17.18
CA PRO A 71 17.81 17.93 17.93
C PRO A 71 19.20 17.38 17.57
N THR A 72 19.24 16.27 16.83
CA THR A 72 20.46 15.61 16.35
C THR A 72 21.11 16.31 15.15
N VAL A 73 20.45 17.32 14.56
CA VAL A 73 20.93 18.04 13.38
C VAL A 73 20.88 19.55 13.61
N THR A 74 21.80 20.28 12.96
CA THR A 74 21.99 21.72 13.18
C THR A 74 21.27 22.61 12.16
N HIS A 75 20.53 22.03 11.21
CA HIS A 75 19.86 22.78 10.15
C HIS A 75 18.64 22.02 9.60
N ARG A 76 17.70 22.78 9.03
CA ARG A 76 16.55 22.23 8.30
C ARG A 76 16.99 21.57 6.97
N PRO A 77 16.27 20.54 6.49
CA PRO A 77 16.50 19.94 5.19
C PRO A 77 16.54 20.98 4.05
N GLY A 78 17.52 20.87 3.15
CA GLY A 78 17.70 21.75 1.99
C GLY A 78 18.43 23.06 2.29
N THR A 79 18.67 23.39 3.56
CA THR A 79 19.47 24.56 3.94
C THR A 79 20.94 24.19 4.07
N MET A 80 21.80 24.85 3.30
CA MET A 80 23.26 24.74 3.44
C MET A 80 23.75 25.76 4.47
N PRO A 81 24.15 25.37 5.70
CA PRO A 81 24.37 26.33 6.78
C PRO A 81 25.67 27.13 6.64
N ASP A 82 26.71 26.52 6.08
CA ASP A 82 28.07 27.09 5.99
C ASP A 82 28.24 27.93 4.70
N ALA A 83 28.60 29.21 4.86
CA ALA A 83 28.71 30.17 3.76
C ALA A 83 29.84 29.84 2.77
N ASP A 84 30.98 29.37 3.26
CA ASP A 84 32.12 29.05 2.42
C ASP A 84 31.84 27.79 1.61
N LYS A 85 31.23 26.79 2.25
CA LYS A 85 30.78 25.59 1.54
C LYS A 85 29.69 25.87 0.52
N ARG A 86 28.76 26.80 0.81
CA ARG A 86 27.76 27.26 -0.18
C ARG A 86 28.43 27.88 -1.40
N LYS A 87 29.45 28.71 -1.21
CA LYS A 87 30.21 29.32 -2.30
C LYS A 87 30.95 28.25 -3.12
N GLN A 88 31.66 27.33 -2.46
CA GLN A 88 32.36 26.23 -3.13
C GLN A 88 31.41 25.30 -3.89
N PHE A 89 30.25 24.99 -3.30
CA PHE A 89 29.18 24.21 -3.94
C PHE A 89 28.72 24.89 -5.22
N ARG A 90 28.44 26.19 -5.17
CA ARG A 90 27.99 26.95 -6.34
C ARG A 90 29.03 26.92 -7.46
N VAL A 91 30.31 27.12 -7.13
CA VAL A 91 31.41 27.01 -8.11
C VAL A 91 31.49 25.60 -8.72
N ALA A 92 31.28 24.55 -7.92
CA ALA A 92 31.27 23.18 -8.43
C ALA A 92 30.09 22.91 -9.40
N ILE A 93 28.92 23.49 -9.13
CA ILE A 93 27.75 23.42 -10.04
C ILE A 93 27.98 24.25 -11.31
N GLU A 94 28.57 25.44 -11.19
CA GLU A 94 28.92 26.32 -12.32
C GLU A 94 29.84 25.60 -13.31
N ARG A 95 30.82 24.83 -12.82
CA ARG A 95 31.73 24.03 -13.67
C ARG A 95 31.05 22.98 -14.55
N LEU A 96 29.82 22.58 -14.25
CA LEU A 96 29.06 21.67 -15.12
C LEU A 96 28.58 22.33 -16.41
N VAL A 97 28.53 23.67 -16.46
CA VAL A 97 28.09 24.43 -17.63
C VAL A 97 29.29 25.14 -18.23
N LEU A 98 29.47 25.03 -19.54
CA LEU A 98 30.56 25.64 -20.27
C LEU A 98 30.57 27.17 -20.03
N ASP A 99 31.76 27.72 -19.84
CA ASP A 99 32.03 29.15 -19.66
C ASP A 99 33.25 29.54 -20.51
N GLY A 100 33.02 29.68 -21.82
CA GLY A 100 34.09 29.81 -22.81
C GLY A 100 35.03 28.60 -22.77
N ASP A 101 36.34 28.85 -22.83
CA ASP A 101 37.38 27.80 -22.77
C ASP A 101 37.85 27.51 -21.33
N SER A 102 37.31 28.19 -20.32
CA SER A 102 37.86 28.19 -18.95
C SER A 102 37.64 26.88 -18.19
N ASN A 103 36.65 26.08 -18.59
CA ASN A 103 36.25 24.83 -17.95
C ASN A 103 35.85 23.74 -18.97
N ALA A 104 36.39 23.80 -20.18
CA ALA A 104 36.07 22.89 -21.27
C ALA A 104 36.38 21.41 -20.96
N ASP A 105 37.21 21.13 -19.95
CA ASP A 105 37.58 19.82 -19.43
C ASP A 105 36.61 19.27 -18.36
N THR A 106 35.68 20.09 -17.86
CA THR A 106 34.74 19.71 -16.78
C THR A 106 33.27 19.92 -17.13
N ALA A 107 32.97 20.78 -18.11
CA ALA A 107 31.61 21.07 -18.54
C ALA A 107 30.90 19.84 -19.14
N ILE A 108 29.63 19.65 -18.78
CA ILE A 108 28.75 18.64 -19.39
C ILE A 108 27.58 19.28 -20.15
N PHE A 109 27.32 20.57 -19.90
CA PHE A 109 26.36 21.39 -20.62
C PHE A 109 27.06 22.51 -21.38
N ASP A 110 26.54 22.91 -22.53
CA ASP A 110 26.97 24.13 -23.24
C ASP A 110 26.32 25.39 -22.64
N ASN A 111 26.68 26.56 -23.18
CA ASN A 111 26.17 27.87 -22.71
C ASN A 111 24.65 28.03 -22.91
N ASN A 112 24.04 27.21 -23.78
CA ASN A 112 22.60 27.15 -24.06
C ASN A 112 21.90 26.06 -23.21
N GLY A 113 22.65 25.37 -22.35
CA GLY A 113 22.16 24.33 -21.48
C GLY A 113 21.92 22.98 -22.17
N PHE A 114 22.40 22.74 -23.38
CA PHE A 114 22.36 21.43 -24.03
C PHE A 114 23.51 20.55 -23.54
N VAL A 115 23.30 19.24 -23.50
CA VAL A 115 24.35 18.29 -23.09
C VAL A 115 25.39 18.20 -24.20
N ILE A 116 26.67 18.25 -23.83
CA ILE A 116 27.80 18.13 -24.73
C ILE A 116 28.20 16.65 -24.83
N HIS A 117 28.39 16.13 -26.05
CA HIS A 117 29.02 14.83 -26.22
C HIS A 117 30.53 14.94 -25.96
N SER A 118 31.04 14.09 -25.08
CA SER A 118 32.46 13.97 -24.76
C SER A 118 32.86 12.51 -24.49
N ASP A 119 34.04 12.12 -24.99
CA ASP A 119 34.58 10.76 -24.82
C ASP A 119 35.02 10.49 -23.36
N ASP A 120 35.29 11.56 -22.61
CA ASP A 120 35.78 11.58 -21.23
C ASP A 120 34.64 11.83 -20.20
N ILE A 121 33.37 11.68 -20.56
CA ILE A 121 32.22 12.00 -19.70
C ILE A 121 32.30 11.37 -18.31
N ALA A 122 32.83 10.14 -18.21
CA ALA A 122 33.02 9.45 -16.94
C ALA A 122 34.01 10.17 -16.02
N GLU A 123 35.06 10.78 -16.58
CA GLU A 123 36.05 11.58 -15.84
C GLU A 123 35.45 12.90 -15.37
N ARG A 124 34.67 13.58 -16.22
CA ARG A 124 33.96 14.81 -15.86
C ARG A 124 33.01 14.59 -14.69
N LEU A 125 32.19 13.54 -14.77
CA LEU A 125 31.28 13.15 -13.69
C LEU A 125 32.04 12.75 -12.42
N ALA A 126 33.14 12.01 -12.53
CA ALA A 126 33.98 11.65 -11.38
C ALA A 126 34.61 12.87 -10.70
N SER A 127 35.06 13.86 -11.47
CA SER A 127 35.64 15.11 -10.98
C SER A 127 34.60 15.93 -10.20
N PHE A 128 33.41 16.07 -10.78
CA PHE A 128 32.29 16.74 -10.12
C PHE A 128 31.86 16.00 -8.84
N TYR A 129 31.68 14.68 -8.92
CA TYR A 129 31.29 13.84 -7.78
C TYR A 129 32.30 13.95 -6.64
N HIS A 130 33.60 13.83 -6.95
CA HIS A 130 34.68 14.01 -5.98
C HIS A 130 34.63 15.40 -5.31
N SER A 131 34.46 16.46 -6.11
CA SER A 131 34.37 17.84 -5.61
C SER A 131 33.24 17.99 -4.58
N LEU A 132 32.03 17.51 -4.89
CA LEU A 132 30.90 17.61 -3.97
C LEU A 132 31.04 16.72 -2.72
N ARG A 133 31.72 15.58 -2.82
CA ARG A 133 32.05 14.74 -1.65
C ARG A 133 32.99 15.42 -0.66
N VAL A 134 33.86 16.31 -1.14
CA VAL A 134 34.77 17.09 -0.30
C VAL A 134 34.04 18.28 0.32
N ILE A 135 33.28 19.03 -0.48
CA ILE A 135 32.56 20.24 -0.04
C ILE A 135 31.56 19.92 1.08
N ARG A 136 30.74 18.88 0.88
CA ARG A 136 29.68 18.45 1.82
C ARG A 136 28.83 19.63 2.30
N PRO A 137 27.99 20.20 1.41
CA PRO A 137 27.26 21.44 1.69
C PRO A 137 26.25 21.34 2.85
N TYR A 138 25.86 20.13 3.25
CA TYR A 138 24.95 19.88 4.36
C TYR A 138 25.65 19.25 5.58
N GLY A 139 25.06 19.36 6.76
CA GLY A 139 25.52 18.67 7.97
C GLY A 139 25.26 17.15 7.96
N TYR A 140 24.29 16.69 7.16
CA TYR A 140 23.93 15.28 6.99
C TYR A 140 23.46 15.02 5.55
N GLY A 141 23.20 13.75 5.20
CA GLY A 141 22.55 13.40 3.93
C GLY A 141 23.36 13.58 2.63
N ASN A 142 24.49 14.31 2.64
CA ASN A 142 25.24 14.69 1.43
C ASN A 142 25.44 13.56 0.39
N ARG A 143 25.85 12.37 0.82
CA ARG A 143 26.15 11.28 -0.13
C ARG A 143 24.91 10.84 -0.89
N ILE A 144 23.83 10.49 -0.19
CA ILE A 144 22.62 9.99 -0.85
C ILE A 144 21.95 11.09 -1.69
N THR A 145 22.03 12.35 -1.27
CA THR A 145 21.60 13.49 -2.08
C THR A 145 22.44 13.60 -3.36
N LEU A 146 23.75 13.41 -3.27
CA LEU A 146 24.65 13.44 -4.43
C LEU A 146 24.37 12.26 -5.38
N ASP A 147 24.24 11.04 -4.86
CA ASP A 147 23.94 9.85 -5.65
C ASP A 147 22.60 10.01 -6.40
N PHE A 148 21.60 10.55 -5.70
CA PHE A 148 20.30 10.87 -6.28
C PHE A 148 20.40 11.96 -7.35
N PHE A 149 21.10 13.06 -7.07
CA PHE A 149 21.27 14.17 -8.01
C PHE A 149 21.94 13.70 -9.31
N ILE A 150 22.99 12.88 -9.21
CA ILE A 150 23.67 12.30 -10.37
C ILE A 150 22.74 11.38 -11.17
N THR A 151 21.97 10.53 -10.48
CA THR A 151 21.01 9.65 -11.13
C THR A 151 19.91 10.46 -11.84
N ALA A 152 19.38 11.51 -11.20
CA ALA A 152 18.40 12.41 -11.79
C ALA A 152 18.97 13.16 -13.00
N LEU A 153 20.21 13.66 -12.91
CA LEU A 153 20.95 14.31 -13.98
C LEU A 153 21.10 13.37 -15.20
N GLY A 154 21.54 12.13 -14.98
CA GLY A 154 21.68 11.14 -16.04
C GLY A 154 20.36 10.66 -16.65
N ASN A 155 19.23 10.93 -15.99
CA ASN A 155 17.91 10.59 -16.51
C ASN A 155 17.19 11.76 -17.18
N LEU A 156 17.80 12.95 -17.26
CA LEU A 156 17.28 14.07 -18.04
C LEU A 156 17.08 13.65 -19.51
N PRO A 157 15.98 14.05 -20.16
CA PRO A 157 15.78 13.78 -21.59
C PRO A 157 16.95 14.29 -22.45
N ALA A 158 17.47 15.49 -22.15
CA ALA A 158 18.62 16.08 -22.83
C ALA A 158 19.91 15.25 -22.65
N PHE A 159 20.11 14.62 -21.48
CA PHE A 159 21.26 13.75 -21.23
C PHE A 159 21.12 12.43 -21.99
N LYS A 160 19.93 11.80 -21.94
CA LYS A 160 19.64 10.55 -22.66
C LYS A 160 19.68 10.69 -24.19
N ALA A 161 19.47 11.89 -24.71
CA ALA A 161 19.62 12.19 -26.14
C ALA A 161 21.07 12.12 -26.62
N VAL A 162 22.05 12.30 -25.72
CA VAL A 162 23.49 12.27 -26.03
C VAL A 162 24.13 10.96 -25.54
N TYR A 163 23.80 10.55 -24.32
CA TYR A 163 24.31 9.33 -23.68
C TYR A 163 23.15 8.34 -23.48
N GLU A 164 23.01 7.44 -24.45
CA GLU A 164 21.90 6.47 -24.49
C GLU A 164 21.78 5.70 -23.16
N GLN A 165 20.54 5.53 -22.67
CA GLN A 165 20.23 4.86 -21.39
C GLN A 165 20.73 5.55 -20.10
N GLY A 166 21.41 6.70 -20.19
CA GLY A 166 21.74 7.55 -19.04
C GLY A 166 22.62 6.90 -17.97
N ILE A 167 22.57 7.45 -16.74
CA ILE A 167 23.32 6.94 -15.57
C ILE A 167 22.43 6.02 -14.71
N ASP A 168 22.94 4.84 -14.37
CA ASP A 168 22.25 3.87 -13.50
C ASP A 168 23.24 3.12 -12.60
N PHE A 169 23.22 3.36 -11.29
CA PHE A 169 24.16 2.70 -10.37
C PHE A 169 23.85 1.22 -10.11
N ARG A 170 22.78 0.66 -10.66
CA ARG A 170 22.58 -0.81 -10.67
C ARG A 170 23.58 -1.52 -11.57
N ARG A 171 24.28 -0.79 -12.45
CA ARG A 171 25.32 -1.30 -13.36
C ARG A 171 26.72 -1.36 -12.72
N LEU A 172 26.86 -0.86 -11.50
CA LEU A 172 28.12 -0.89 -10.75
C LEU A 172 28.51 -2.32 -10.36
N THR A 173 29.81 -2.54 -10.16
CA THR A 173 30.33 -3.72 -9.44
C THR A 173 30.33 -3.47 -7.92
N ALA A 174 30.52 -4.51 -7.12
CA ALA A 174 30.65 -4.38 -5.66
C ALA A 174 31.81 -3.45 -5.26
N ASP A 175 32.94 -3.54 -5.97
CA ASP A 175 34.10 -2.66 -5.75
C ASP A 175 33.79 -1.20 -6.08
N ASP A 176 33.02 -0.94 -7.13
CA ASP A 176 32.64 0.43 -7.48
C ASP A 176 31.74 1.05 -6.39
N ALA A 177 30.85 0.25 -5.78
CA ALA A 177 30.04 0.70 -4.66
C ALA A 177 30.90 1.08 -3.43
N LEU A 178 31.95 0.31 -3.13
CA LEU A 178 32.93 0.64 -2.10
C LEU A 178 33.66 1.95 -2.42
N VAL A 179 34.08 2.13 -3.67
CA VAL A 179 34.76 3.34 -4.17
C VAL A 179 33.89 4.61 -4.02
N LEU A 180 32.60 4.52 -4.35
CA LEU A 180 31.67 5.65 -4.16
C LEU A 180 31.43 5.97 -2.66
N HIS A 181 31.63 4.99 -1.77
CA HIS A 181 31.47 5.16 -0.32
C HIS A 181 32.74 5.65 0.39
N ASP A 182 33.93 5.30 -0.10
CA ASP A 182 35.21 5.66 0.53
C ASP A 182 35.70 7.06 0.14
N HIS A 183 35.85 7.95 1.12
CA HIS A 183 36.28 9.33 0.91
C HIS A 183 37.72 9.45 0.39
N GLY A 184 38.56 8.43 0.58
CA GLY A 184 39.93 8.38 0.10
C GLY A 184 40.08 7.87 -1.33
N SER A 185 38.98 7.50 -1.98
CA SER A 185 39.03 6.88 -3.31
C SER A 185 39.61 7.81 -4.37
N GLN A 186 40.55 7.27 -5.14
CA GLN A 186 41.27 7.98 -6.18
C GLN A 186 40.36 8.33 -7.37
N HIS A 187 40.64 9.44 -8.04
CA HIS A 187 39.88 9.92 -9.20
C HIS A 187 39.71 8.84 -10.27
N ARG A 188 40.78 8.11 -10.62
CA ARG A 188 40.73 7.01 -11.61
C ARG A 188 39.73 5.90 -11.24
N ALA A 189 39.61 5.57 -9.96
CA ALA A 189 38.65 4.57 -9.49
C ALA A 189 37.21 5.08 -9.61
N LEU A 190 36.98 6.36 -9.31
CA LEU A 190 35.69 7.02 -9.50
C LEU A 190 35.31 7.07 -10.99
N SER A 191 36.24 7.44 -11.88
CA SER A 191 36.00 7.47 -13.33
C SER A 191 35.61 6.09 -13.86
N ARG A 192 36.25 5.03 -13.37
CA ARG A 192 35.87 3.65 -13.71
C ARG A 192 34.45 3.31 -13.26
N ALA A 193 34.07 3.68 -12.03
CA ALA A 193 32.72 3.46 -11.52
C ALA A 193 31.67 4.18 -12.39
N PHE A 194 31.94 5.42 -12.81
CA PHE A 194 31.06 6.15 -13.71
C PHE A 194 30.98 5.55 -15.12
N ALA A 195 32.09 5.04 -15.66
CA ALA A 195 32.08 4.31 -16.92
C ALA A 195 31.18 3.06 -16.84
N HIS A 196 31.23 2.32 -15.74
CA HIS A 196 30.33 1.19 -15.51
C HIS A 196 28.87 1.63 -15.36
N ALA A 197 28.60 2.74 -14.66
CA ALA A 197 27.24 3.29 -14.52
C ALA A 197 26.62 3.78 -15.84
N LEU A 198 27.45 4.19 -16.80
CA LEU A 198 27.04 4.63 -18.14
C LEU A 198 26.91 3.47 -19.15
N ASP A 199 27.51 2.31 -18.89
CA ASP A 199 27.55 1.18 -19.84
C ASP A 199 26.22 0.39 -19.89
N PRO A 200 25.40 0.53 -20.95
CA PRO A 200 24.09 -0.13 -21.03
C PRO A 200 24.18 -1.66 -21.08
N LYS A 201 25.34 -2.23 -21.46
CA LYS A 201 25.53 -3.69 -21.52
C LYS A 201 25.58 -4.35 -20.14
N ARG A 202 25.69 -3.54 -19.08
CA ARG A 202 25.72 -4.02 -17.68
C ARG A 202 24.37 -4.09 -17.01
N ILE A 203 23.29 -3.73 -17.73
CA ILE A 203 21.93 -3.82 -17.20
C ILE A 203 21.63 -5.28 -16.82
N LYS A 204 21.11 -5.47 -15.60
CA LYS A 204 20.64 -6.76 -15.12
C LYS A 204 19.13 -6.73 -15.01
N SER A 205 18.48 -7.72 -15.61
CA SER A 205 17.03 -7.91 -15.52
C SER A 205 16.70 -8.92 -14.43
N LEU A 206 15.56 -8.72 -13.77
CA LEU A 206 14.98 -9.75 -12.92
C LEU A 206 14.53 -10.94 -13.77
N HIS A 207 15.10 -12.12 -13.51
CA HIS A 207 14.65 -13.38 -14.11
C HIS A 207 13.44 -13.89 -13.34
N ASN A 208 12.27 -13.30 -13.59
CA ASN A 208 11.05 -13.67 -12.89
C ASN A 208 10.55 -15.03 -13.42
N GLN A 209 10.41 -16.02 -12.55
CA GLN A 209 9.71 -17.25 -12.87
C GLN A 209 8.25 -17.12 -12.45
N ALA A 210 7.33 -17.41 -13.36
CA ALA A 210 5.91 -17.33 -13.07
C ALA A 210 5.53 -18.28 -11.93
N ASN A 211 4.81 -17.73 -10.94
CA ASN A 211 4.03 -18.49 -9.96
C ASN A 211 4.79 -19.54 -9.12
N ARG A 212 5.85 -19.13 -8.42
CA ARG A 212 6.65 -20.01 -7.54
C ARG A 212 5.94 -20.55 -6.29
N TYR A 213 4.69 -20.15 -6.03
CA TYR A 213 3.92 -20.56 -4.84
C TYR A 213 2.61 -21.31 -5.16
N GLY A 214 2.29 -21.51 -6.45
CA GLY A 214 1.10 -22.29 -6.89
C GLY A 214 0.19 -21.53 -7.86
N LYS A 215 -0.46 -22.27 -8.77
CA LYS A 215 -1.51 -21.72 -9.66
C LYS A 215 -2.84 -21.73 -8.91
N TRP A 216 -3.56 -20.61 -8.88
CA TRP A 216 -4.92 -20.66 -8.32
C TRP A 216 -5.77 -21.65 -9.10
N PRO A 217 -6.57 -22.44 -8.39
CA PRO A 217 -7.72 -23.09 -8.96
C PRO A 217 -8.59 -22.11 -9.77
N GLU A 218 -8.67 -22.34 -11.07
CA GLU A 218 -9.51 -21.59 -12.01
C GLU A 218 -10.53 -22.54 -12.62
N ASN A 219 -11.60 -22.81 -11.88
CA ASN A 219 -12.68 -23.67 -12.34
C ASN A 219 -13.70 -22.84 -13.12
N LYS A 220 -13.34 -22.47 -14.34
CA LYS A 220 -14.21 -21.76 -15.29
C LYS A 220 -14.15 -22.38 -16.67
N ARG A 221 -15.25 -22.28 -17.41
CA ARG A 221 -15.36 -22.72 -18.80
C ARG A 221 -16.06 -21.67 -19.65
N PHE A 222 -15.54 -21.43 -20.85
CA PHE A 222 -16.16 -20.53 -21.80
C PHE A 222 -17.13 -21.28 -22.69
N LEU A 223 -18.36 -20.79 -22.79
CA LEU A 223 -19.35 -21.18 -23.80
C LEU A 223 -19.70 -19.95 -24.62
N LEU A 224 -19.44 -19.99 -25.93
CA LEU A 224 -19.67 -18.86 -26.85
C LEU A 224 -19.06 -17.53 -26.36
N GLY A 225 -17.88 -17.61 -25.73
CA GLY A 225 -17.19 -16.44 -25.17
C GLY A 225 -17.74 -15.94 -23.82
N ILE A 226 -18.72 -16.62 -23.23
CA ILE A 226 -19.26 -16.30 -21.89
C ILE A 226 -18.62 -17.24 -20.85
N PRO A 227 -18.01 -16.72 -19.78
CA PRO A 227 -17.42 -17.53 -18.73
C PRO A 227 -18.46 -18.03 -17.73
N PHE A 228 -18.49 -19.33 -17.51
CA PHE A 228 -19.31 -20.00 -16.50
C PHE A 228 -18.45 -20.69 -15.46
N LEU A 229 -18.97 -20.79 -14.24
CA LEU A 229 -18.37 -21.63 -13.20
C LEU A 229 -18.45 -23.09 -13.63
N SER A 230 -17.35 -23.84 -13.47
CA SER A 230 -17.26 -25.23 -13.90
C SER A 230 -16.78 -26.16 -12.79
N HIS A 231 -16.99 -27.46 -12.99
CA HIS A 231 -16.49 -28.52 -12.12
C HIS A 231 -16.22 -29.78 -12.95
N ILE A 232 -15.25 -30.58 -12.55
CA ILE A 232 -15.04 -31.91 -13.11
C ILE A 232 -15.38 -32.91 -12.02
N THR A 233 -16.37 -33.77 -12.29
CA THR A 233 -16.83 -34.79 -11.34
C THR A 233 -15.76 -35.86 -11.09
N GLY A 234 -15.95 -36.71 -10.08
CA GLY A 234 -14.99 -37.79 -9.74
C GLY A 234 -14.79 -38.82 -10.86
N ASP A 235 -15.79 -38.98 -11.73
CA ASP A 235 -15.80 -39.80 -12.94
C ASP A 235 -15.31 -39.05 -14.20
N GLY A 236 -14.85 -37.80 -14.05
CA GLY A 236 -14.20 -37.05 -15.12
C GLY A 236 -15.14 -36.28 -16.07
N VAL A 237 -16.42 -36.12 -15.71
CA VAL A 237 -17.39 -35.38 -16.53
C VAL A 237 -17.23 -33.88 -16.30
N GLU A 238 -16.94 -33.15 -17.37
CA GLU A 238 -16.89 -31.68 -17.35
C GLU A 238 -18.32 -31.11 -17.26
N CYS A 239 -18.59 -30.38 -16.20
CA CYS A 239 -19.89 -29.79 -15.91
C CYS A 239 -19.80 -28.28 -15.75
N LEU A 240 -20.89 -27.58 -16.10
CA LEU A 240 -21.16 -26.23 -15.63
C LEU A 240 -22.01 -26.30 -14.36
N ILE A 241 -21.89 -25.27 -13.52
CA ILE A 241 -22.56 -25.21 -12.22
C ILE A 241 -23.74 -24.24 -12.29
N THR A 242 -24.91 -24.62 -11.79
CA THR A 242 -26.06 -23.72 -11.58
C THR A 242 -25.92 -22.95 -10.27
N VAL A 243 -26.68 -21.87 -10.09
CA VAL A 243 -26.63 -21.05 -8.86
C VAL A 243 -27.06 -21.81 -7.60
N THR A 244 -27.71 -22.96 -7.73
CA THR A 244 -28.05 -23.87 -6.62
C THR A 244 -27.02 -24.98 -6.41
N GLY A 245 -25.91 -24.98 -7.16
CA GLY A 245 -24.86 -26.00 -7.10
C GLY A 245 -25.10 -27.23 -7.96
N GLY A 246 -26.15 -27.27 -8.79
CA GLY A 246 -26.42 -28.38 -9.71
C GLY A 246 -25.36 -28.49 -10.80
N LEU A 247 -24.91 -29.72 -11.08
CA LEU A 247 -23.89 -30.05 -12.07
C LEU A 247 -24.55 -30.44 -13.38
N VAL A 248 -24.36 -29.61 -14.41
CA VAL A 248 -24.92 -29.79 -15.75
C VAL A 248 -23.80 -30.18 -16.71
N PRO A 249 -23.80 -31.39 -17.30
CA PRO A 249 -22.77 -31.82 -18.23
C PRO A 249 -22.62 -30.86 -19.41
N LEU A 250 -21.39 -30.57 -19.80
CA LEU A 250 -21.15 -29.69 -20.95
C LEU A 250 -21.75 -30.27 -22.25
N SER A 251 -21.77 -31.61 -22.36
CA SER A 251 -22.34 -32.33 -23.50
C SER A 251 -23.86 -32.23 -23.61
N SER A 252 -24.58 -31.90 -22.53
CA SER A 252 -26.04 -31.70 -22.58
C SER A 252 -26.45 -30.27 -22.93
N ILE A 253 -25.50 -29.33 -22.99
CA ILE A 253 -25.77 -27.93 -23.29
C ILE A 253 -25.63 -27.71 -24.80
N THR A 254 -26.74 -27.44 -25.48
CA THR A 254 -26.71 -27.07 -26.90
C THR A 254 -26.46 -25.57 -27.03
N ALA A 255 -25.36 -25.21 -27.69
CA ALA A 255 -24.91 -23.81 -27.81
C ALA A 255 -25.96 -22.87 -28.45
N GLU A 256 -26.86 -23.41 -29.27
CA GLU A 256 -27.97 -22.70 -29.92
C GLU A 256 -28.99 -22.11 -28.91
N GLN A 257 -28.98 -22.57 -27.65
CA GLN A 257 -29.90 -22.10 -26.60
C GLN A 257 -29.42 -20.82 -25.88
N LEU A 258 -28.16 -20.39 -26.08
CA LEU A 258 -27.65 -19.12 -25.57
C LEU A 258 -27.75 -18.06 -26.68
N ILE A 259 -28.85 -17.30 -26.69
CA ILE A 259 -29.18 -16.39 -27.78
C ILE A 259 -28.29 -15.13 -27.72
N ALA A 260 -27.47 -14.93 -28.75
CA ALA A 260 -26.65 -13.73 -28.88
C ALA A 260 -27.52 -12.46 -28.94
N GLY A 261 -27.16 -11.45 -28.15
CA GLY A 261 -27.86 -10.16 -28.11
C GLY A 261 -29.01 -10.05 -27.10
N GLN A 262 -29.41 -11.14 -26.44
CA GLN A 262 -30.34 -11.10 -25.31
C GLN A 262 -29.61 -10.88 -23.97
N HIS A 263 -30.37 -10.44 -22.96
CA HIS A 263 -29.83 -10.36 -21.60
C HIS A 263 -29.72 -11.74 -20.98
N PHE A 264 -28.68 -11.95 -20.17
CA PHE A 264 -28.42 -13.25 -19.55
C PHE A 264 -29.59 -13.74 -18.68
N ALA A 265 -30.29 -12.81 -18.01
CA ALA A 265 -31.46 -13.10 -17.19
C ALA A 265 -32.66 -13.65 -18.00
N ASP A 266 -32.67 -13.45 -19.31
CA ASP A 266 -33.75 -13.90 -20.21
C ASP A 266 -33.40 -15.23 -20.93
N ASN A 267 -32.21 -15.81 -20.67
CA ASN A 267 -31.84 -17.10 -21.24
C ASN A 267 -32.77 -18.22 -20.73
N PRO A 268 -33.15 -19.18 -21.59
CA PRO A 268 -34.05 -20.25 -21.20
C PRO A 268 -33.41 -21.17 -20.15
N LEU A 269 -34.13 -21.49 -19.08
CA LEU A 269 -33.67 -22.42 -18.04
C LEU A 269 -33.55 -23.88 -18.51
N SER A 270 -34.04 -24.20 -19.70
CA SER A 270 -33.89 -25.53 -20.31
C SER A 270 -32.42 -25.95 -20.45
N VAL A 271 -31.49 -24.99 -20.57
CA VAL A 271 -30.04 -25.24 -20.62
C VAL A 271 -29.49 -25.88 -19.34
N SER A 272 -30.25 -25.83 -18.24
CA SER A 272 -29.85 -26.25 -16.90
C SER A 272 -30.68 -27.40 -16.33
N GLU A 273 -31.59 -28.00 -17.12
CA GLU A 273 -32.49 -29.06 -16.63
C GLU A 273 -31.79 -30.41 -16.44
N HIS A 274 -30.73 -30.69 -17.20
CA HIS A 274 -30.03 -31.97 -17.12
C HIS A 274 -28.97 -31.97 -16.01
N ILE A 275 -29.42 -32.06 -14.77
CA ILE A 275 -28.55 -32.12 -13.58
C ILE A 275 -28.18 -33.58 -13.28
N ILE A 276 -26.88 -33.89 -13.28
CA ILE A 276 -26.36 -35.25 -12.96
C ILE A 276 -25.92 -35.40 -11.51
N GLY A 277 -25.93 -34.31 -10.73
CA GLY A 277 -25.52 -34.28 -9.34
C GLY A 277 -25.41 -32.85 -8.82
N TYR A 278 -24.91 -32.70 -7.59
CA TYR A 278 -24.72 -31.40 -6.97
C TYR A 278 -23.31 -31.27 -6.43
N LEU A 279 -22.79 -30.05 -6.47
CA LEU A 279 -21.51 -29.70 -5.89
C LEU A 279 -21.56 -29.87 -4.36
N PRO A 280 -20.65 -30.63 -3.75
CA PRO A 280 -20.64 -30.83 -2.30
C PRO A 280 -20.53 -29.52 -1.51
N GLY A 281 -21.24 -29.42 -0.38
CA GLY A 281 -21.22 -28.22 0.47
C GLY A 281 -22.14 -27.10 0.01
N THR A 282 -23.11 -27.42 -0.86
CA THR A 282 -24.13 -26.49 -1.37
C THR A 282 -25.56 -26.90 -1.01
N GLU A 283 -25.72 -27.84 -0.07
CA GLU A 283 -27.00 -28.43 0.30
C GLU A 283 -27.98 -27.38 0.87
N ASP A 284 -27.48 -26.36 1.57
CA ASP A 284 -28.25 -25.25 2.11
C ASP A 284 -28.85 -24.33 1.03
N LEU A 285 -28.25 -24.32 -0.17
CA LEU A 285 -28.78 -23.58 -1.33
C LEU A 285 -30.07 -24.21 -1.90
N ARG A 286 -30.43 -25.40 -1.44
CA ARG A 286 -31.63 -26.14 -1.87
C ARG A 286 -32.55 -26.48 -0.70
N ALA A 287 -32.40 -25.77 0.43
CA ALA A 287 -33.27 -25.96 1.58
C ALA A 287 -34.74 -25.70 1.22
N PRO A 288 -35.71 -26.47 1.78
CA PRO A 288 -37.13 -26.24 1.52
C PRO A 288 -37.54 -24.78 1.78
N GLY A 289 -38.24 -24.17 0.82
CA GLY A 289 -38.66 -22.77 0.91
C GLY A 289 -37.63 -21.74 0.40
N LYS A 290 -36.44 -22.18 -0.03
CA LYS A 290 -35.45 -21.31 -0.68
C LYS A 290 -35.71 -21.24 -2.19
N PHE A 291 -36.38 -20.17 -2.61
CA PHE A 291 -36.75 -19.93 -4.02
C PHE A 291 -35.86 -18.89 -4.71
N GLU A 292 -34.83 -18.40 -4.02
CA GLU A 292 -33.86 -17.48 -4.61
C GLU A 292 -32.47 -17.62 -3.97
N ILE A 293 -31.43 -17.38 -4.78
CA ILE A 293 -30.01 -17.36 -4.37
C ILE A 293 -29.47 -15.96 -4.60
N ASP A 294 -29.14 -15.21 -3.55
CA ASP A 294 -28.76 -13.79 -3.66
C ASP A 294 -29.68 -13.04 -4.64
N ALA A 295 -31.01 -13.14 -4.45
CA ALA A 295 -32.06 -12.60 -5.32
C ALA A 295 -32.22 -13.23 -6.73
N ILE A 296 -31.49 -14.30 -7.08
CA ILE A 296 -31.62 -14.99 -8.38
C ILE A 296 -32.79 -15.96 -8.24
N PRO A 297 -33.88 -15.80 -9.01
CA PRO A 297 -35.04 -16.68 -8.87
C PRO A 297 -34.69 -18.11 -9.28
N ILE A 298 -35.23 -19.07 -8.52
CA ILE A 298 -35.26 -20.50 -8.83
C ILE A 298 -36.68 -20.84 -9.28
N ARG A 299 -36.82 -21.67 -10.33
CA ARG A 299 -38.13 -22.16 -10.77
C ARG A 299 -38.77 -23.03 -9.68
N GLU A 300 -40.09 -23.12 -9.66
CA GLU A 300 -40.85 -23.86 -8.62
C GLU A 300 -40.45 -25.35 -8.52
N ASP A 301 -39.99 -25.95 -9.61
CA ASP A 301 -39.50 -27.33 -9.67
C ASP A 301 -38.02 -27.50 -9.29
N GLY A 302 -37.36 -26.41 -8.86
CA GLY A 302 -35.97 -26.39 -8.41
C GLY A 302 -34.93 -26.13 -9.49
N VAL A 303 -35.32 -25.96 -10.76
CA VAL A 303 -34.38 -25.63 -11.84
C VAL A 303 -33.89 -24.20 -11.71
N ALA A 304 -32.56 -24.02 -11.76
CA ALA A 304 -31.89 -22.75 -11.52
C ALA A 304 -30.93 -22.42 -12.68
N PRO A 305 -30.69 -21.13 -12.97
CA PRO A 305 -29.81 -20.73 -14.05
C PRO A 305 -28.36 -21.16 -13.82
N LEU A 306 -27.60 -21.32 -14.91
CA LEU A 306 -26.15 -21.50 -14.87
C LEU A 306 -25.46 -20.29 -14.22
N PHE A 307 -24.42 -20.53 -13.43
CA PHE A 307 -23.62 -19.48 -12.80
C PHE A 307 -22.68 -18.86 -13.84
N CYS A 308 -23.07 -17.69 -14.36
CA CYS A 308 -22.23 -16.84 -15.20
C CYS A 308 -21.32 -15.92 -14.37
N LEU A 309 -20.02 -15.95 -14.65
CA LEU A 309 -19.00 -15.13 -13.99
C LEU A 309 -18.91 -13.70 -14.56
N ASP A 310 -19.54 -13.44 -15.71
CA ASP A 310 -19.55 -12.13 -16.40
C ASP A 310 -20.85 -11.33 -16.15
N VAL A 311 -21.51 -11.58 -15.03
CA VAL A 311 -22.71 -10.84 -14.60
C VAL A 311 -22.42 -10.09 -13.31
N ASN A 312 -22.75 -8.80 -13.28
CA ASN A 312 -22.68 -8.02 -12.05
C ASN A 312 -23.69 -8.57 -11.04
N MET A 313 -23.22 -9.03 -9.88
CA MET A 313 -24.07 -9.71 -8.90
C MET A 313 -25.23 -8.84 -8.37
N LEU A 314 -25.06 -7.50 -8.36
CA LEU A 314 -26.05 -6.57 -7.82
C LEU A 314 -27.19 -6.29 -8.80
N THR A 315 -26.91 -6.28 -10.10
CA THR A 315 -27.90 -5.90 -11.13
C THR A 315 -28.36 -7.07 -11.99
N GLY A 316 -27.62 -8.18 -12.02
CA GLY A 316 -27.91 -9.29 -12.93
C GLY A 316 -27.54 -8.98 -14.39
N LEU A 317 -26.81 -7.88 -14.65
CA LEU A 317 -26.44 -7.44 -15.99
C LEU A 317 -24.97 -7.72 -16.31
N ARG A 318 -24.69 -7.98 -17.58
CA ARG A 318 -23.32 -8.03 -18.12
C ARG A 318 -22.75 -6.63 -18.31
N SER A 319 -21.43 -6.52 -18.43
CA SER A 319 -20.67 -5.26 -18.49
C SER A 319 -21.23 -4.21 -19.48
N PRO A 320 -21.62 -4.54 -20.73
CA PRO A 320 -22.17 -3.54 -21.66
C PRO A 320 -23.51 -2.96 -21.19
N SER A 321 -24.46 -3.82 -20.81
CA SER A 321 -25.77 -3.38 -20.33
C SER A 321 -25.67 -2.65 -18.98
N GLN A 322 -24.69 -3.01 -18.14
CA GLN A 322 -24.39 -2.31 -16.89
C GLN A 322 -23.93 -0.86 -17.15
N ALA A 323 -23.07 -0.64 -18.15
CA ALA A 323 -22.62 0.70 -18.53
C ALA A 323 -23.79 1.55 -19.04
N GLU A 324 -24.60 1.00 -19.95
CA GLU A 324 -25.80 1.65 -20.48
C GLU A 324 -26.78 2.03 -19.35
N LEU A 325 -26.98 1.15 -18.36
CA LEU A 325 -27.83 1.44 -17.19
C LEU A 325 -27.29 2.63 -16.38
N ILE A 326 -25.98 2.67 -16.11
CA ILE A 326 -25.36 3.73 -15.32
C ILE A 326 -25.46 5.08 -16.05
N ASP A 327 -25.23 5.11 -17.36
CA ASP A 327 -25.34 6.33 -18.14
C ASP A 327 -26.78 6.86 -18.16
N LEU A 328 -27.76 5.97 -18.35
CA LEU A 328 -29.18 6.32 -18.29
C LEU A 328 -29.60 6.82 -16.91
N LEU A 329 -29.09 6.17 -15.84
CA LEU A 329 -29.34 6.58 -14.46
C LEU A 329 -28.80 7.99 -14.21
N LYS A 330 -27.59 8.31 -14.67
CA LYS A 330 -26.98 9.64 -14.54
C LYS A 330 -27.74 10.71 -15.33
N GLN A 331 -28.20 10.38 -16.53
CA GLN A 331 -29.05 11.29 -17.31
C GLN A 331 -30.36 11.61 -16.57
N CYS A 332 -30.93 10.64 -15.84
CA CYS A 332 -32.20 10.82 -15.14
C CYS A 332 -32.07 11.39 -13.72
N ALA A 333 -30.99 11.08 -12.99
CA ALA A 333 -30.83 11.40 -11.57
C ALA A 333 -29.59 12.25 -11.24
N GLY A 334 -28.82 12.66 -12.26
CA GLY A 334 -27.61 13.48 -12.14
C GLY A 334 -26.32 12.67 -12.10
N GLU A 335 -25.18 13.33 -12.35
CA GLU A 335 -23.86 12.69 -12.44
C GLU A 335 -23.41 11.94 -11.17
N GLN A 336 -23.90 12.37 -10.00
CA GLN A 336 -23.58 11.75 -8.71
C GLN A 336 -24.55 10.62 -8.32
N ALA A 337 -25.46 10.23 -9.22
CA ALA A 337 -26.43 9.18 -8.95
C ALA A 337 -25.75 7.83 -8.70
N ASN A 338 -26.10 7.18 -7.59
CA ASN A 338 -25.64 5.83 -7.28
C ASN A 338 -26.69 4.80 -7.71
N LEU A 339 -26.23 3.60 -8.07
CA LEU A 339 -27.05 2.49 -8.56
C LEU A 339 -28.23 2.15 -7.62
N PHE A 340 -28.03 2.27 -6.31
CA PHE A 340 -29.05 1.94 -5.31
C PHE A 340 -30.18 2.97 -5.23
N LEU A 341 -30.08 4.13 -5.86
CA LEU A 341 -31.21 5.06 -6.02
C LEU A 341 -32.37 4.46 -6.83
N LEU A 342 -32.07 3.46 -7.67
CA LEU A 342 -33.08 2.75 -8.46
C LEU A 342 -33.85 1.72 -7.62
N ALA A 343 -33.27 1.20 -6.54
CA ALA A 343 -33.90 0.16 -5.71
C ALA A 343 -35.21 0.67 -5.08
N ASP A 344 -36.31 -0.07 -5.30
CA ASP A 344 -37.67 0.27 -4.83
C ASP A 344 -38.16 1.69 -5.22
N ASN A 345 -37.54 2.33 -6.23
CA ASN A 345 -37.89 3.68 -6.71
C ASN A 345 -38.63 3.64 -8.06
N GLU A 346 -39.95 3.38 -8.00
CA GLU A 346 -40.78 3.23 -9.21
C GLU A 346 -40.79 4.52 -10.05
N THR A 347 -40.77 5.70 -9.43
CA THR A 347 -40.74 6.98 -10.17
C THR A 347 -39.49 7.12 -11.02
N LEU A 348 -38.31 6.81 -10.46
CA LEU A 348 -37.06 6.87 -11.22
C LEU A 348 -37.01 5.80 -12.31
N LYS A 349 -37.47 4.58 -12.02
CA LYS A 349 -37.61 3.52 -13.03
C LYS A 349 -38.47 3.98 -14.20
N GLN A 350 -39.66 4.55 -13.96
CA GLN A 350 -40.53 5.05 -15.03
C GLN A 350 -39.86 6.16 -15.85
N ARG A 351 -39.15 7.09 -15.20
CA ARG A 351 -38.38 8.13 -15.89
C ARG A 351 -37.30 7.53 -16.80
N MET A 352 -36.57 6.52 -16.31
CA MET A 352 -35.57 5.80 -17.10
C MET A 352 -36.18 5.03 -18.26
N LEU A 353 -37.34 4.38 -18.08
CA LEU A 353 -38.05 3.68 -19.15
C LEU A 353 -38.53 4.63 -20.25
N VAL A 354 -38.98 5.83 -19.88
CA VAL A 354 -39.32 6.89 -20.85
C VAL A 354 -38.07 7.38 -21.59
N ALA A 355 -36.96 7.60 -20.87
CA ALA A 355 -35.69 8.04 -21.46
C ALA A 355 -35.07 6.99 -22.39
N ALA A 356 -35.28 5.69 -22.14
CA ALA A 356 -34.90 4.59 -23.02
C ALA A 356 -35.73 4.50 -24.33
N ARG A 357 -36.77 5.33 -24.48
CA ARG A 357 -37.61 5.43 -25.69
C ARG A 357 -38.13 4.05 -26.14
N ASN A 358 -37.91 3.70 -27.41
CA ASN A 358 -38.33 2.45 -28.05
C ASN A 358 -37.22 1.40 -28.09
N GLU A 359 -36.11 1.59 -27.37
CA GLU A 359 -35.02 0.62 -27.33
C GLU A 359 -35.38 -0.53 -26.38
N THR A 360 -35.99 -1.59 -26.93
CA THR A 360 -36.49 -2.75 -26.16
C THR A 360 -35.43 -3.35 -25.24
N ARG A 361 -34.19 -3.49 -25.72
CA ARG A 361 -33.08 -4.04 -24.91
C ARG A 361 -32.75 -3.15 -23.72
N LEU A 362 -32.66 -1.83 -23.90
CA LEU A 362 -32.34 -0.89 -22.82
C LEU A 362 -33.48 -0.78 -21.80
N ARG A 363 -34.75 -0.82 -22.25
CA ARG A 363 -35.90 -0.89 -21.35
C ARG A 363 -35.83 -2.14 -20.46
N ARG A 364 -35.54 -3.30 -21.07
CA ARG A 364 -35.37 -4.56 -20.35
C ARG A 364 -34.18 -4.52 -19.38
N THR A 365 -33.09 -3.84 -19.72
CA THR A 365 -31.96 -3.57 -18.81
C THR A 365 -32.42 -2.89 -17.51
N VAL A 366 -33.27 -1.87 -17.62
CA VAL A 366 -33.80 -1.12 -16.48
C VAL A 366 -34.68 -2.01 -15.60
N GLU A 367 -35.55 -2.81 -16.22
CA GLU A 367 -36.45 -3.73 -15.50
C GLU A 367 -35.67 -4.79 -14.70
N ILE A 368 -34.73 -5.47 -15.34
CA ILE A 368 -33.88 -6.49 -14.70
C ILE A 368 -33.15 -5.88 -13.50
N ALA A 369 -32.50 -4.73 -13.70
CA ALA A 369 -31.74 -4.08 -12.63
C ALA A 369 -32.63 -3.60 -11.49
N TYR A 370 -33.80 -3.02 -11.79
CA TYR A 370 -34.74 -2.53 -10.80
C TYR A 370 -35.21 -3.63 -9.84
N GLU A 371 -35.71 -4.74 -10.41
CA GLU A 371 -36.21 -5.88 -9.63
C GLU A 371 -35.09 -6.51 -8.80
N ARG A 372 -33.91 -6.66 -9.41
CA ARG A 372 -32.73 -7.23 -8.75
C ARG A 372 -32.26 -6.39 -7.58
N LEU A 373 -32.10 -5.08 -7.79
CA LEU A 373 -31.58 -4.16 -6.79
C LEU A 373 -32.52 -4.02 -5.61
N ALA A 374 -33.83 -4.03 -5.82
CA ALA A 374 -34.82 -4.03 -4.74
C ALA A 374 -34.61 -5.21 -3.78
N LYS A 375 -34.51 -6.43 -4.32
CA LYS A 375 -34.28 -7.65 -3.51
C LYS A 375 -32.93 -7.66 -2.82
N ILE A 376 -31.85 -7.35 -3.54
CA ILE A 376 -30.50 -7.26 -2.97
C ILE A 376 -30.44 -6.22 -1.87
N THR A 377 -31.11 -5.08 -2.03
CA THR A 377 -31.17 -4.03 -0.99
C THR A 377 -31.81 -4.56 0.28
N ARG A 378 -32.90 -5.33 0.20
CA ARG A 378 -33.53 -5.96 1.38
C ARG A 378 -32.59 -6.93 2.08
N ILE A 379 -31.87 -7.76 1.34
CA ILE A 379 -30.85 -8.68 1.90
C ILE A 379 -29.77 -7.88 2.65
N LEU A 380 -29.24 -6.83 2.03
CA LEU A 380 -28.22 -5.98 2.62
C LEU A 380 -28.70 -5.24 3.87
N LEU A 381 -29.94 -4.73 3.86
CA LEU A 381 -30.55 -4.05 5.01
C LEU A 381 -30.79 -5.03 6.17
N ALA A 382 -31.29 -6.24 5.90
CA ALA A 382 -31.46 -7.27 6.92
C ALA A 382 -30.11 -7.68 7.55
N ALA A 383 -29.07 -7.85 6.74
CA ALA A 383 -27.72 -8.13 7.23
C ALA A 383 -27.16 -6.99 8.08
N ARG A 384 -27.36 -5.73 7.65
CA ARG A 384 -27.02 -4.54 8.45
C ARG A 384 -27.75 -4.59 9.79
N ASP A 385 -29.06 -4.78 9.80
CA ASP A 385 -29.85 -4.74 11.04
C ASP A 385 -29.41 -5.83 12.03
N ALA A 386 -29.06 -7.02 11.54
CA ALA A 386 -28.49 -8.09 12.36
C ALA A 386 -27.12 -7.71 12.99
N ILE A 387 -26.26 -6.98 12.26
CA ILE A 387 -24.97 -6.50 12.77
C ILE A 387 -25.14 -5.51 13.93
N PHE A 388 -26.21 -4.70 13.91
CA PHE A 388 -26.50 -3.70 14.93
C PHE A 388 -27.32 -4.24 16.12
N ALA A 389 -27.77 -5.49 16.07
CA ALA A 389 -28.55 -6.10 17.15
C ALA A 389 -27.79 -6.02 18.49
N GLY A 390 -28.43 -5.44 19.50
CA GLY A 390 -27.88 -5.29 20.85
C GLY A 390 -26.83 -4.18 21.01
N LYS A 391 -26.55 -3.36 19.99
CA LYS A 391 -25.64 -2.20 20.09
C LYS A 391 -26.39 -0.95 20.53
N THR A 392 -25.71 -0.08 21.27
CA THR A 392 -26.29 1.14 21.83
C THR A 392 -25.47 2.38 21.46
N PRO A 393 -26.12 3.53 21.18
CA PRO A 393 -25.43 4.80 20.94
C PRO A 393 -24.50 5.20 22.09
N VAL A 394 -23.41 5.88 21.77
CA VAL A 394 -22.49 6.45 22.77
C VAL A 394 -22.23 7.94 22.49
N ASP A 395 -21.97 8.70 23.57
CA ASP A 395 -21.74 10.14 23.47
C ASP A 395 -20.45 10.47 22.71
N GLN A 396 -19.40 9.69 22.95
CA GLN A 396 -18.07 9.84 22.34
C GLN A 396 -17.72 8.58 21.54
N PRO A 397 -18.24 8.41 20.32
CA PRO A 397 -18.02 7.20 19.56
C PRO A 397 -16.61 7.12 18.98
N HIS A 398 -16.11 5.90 18.84
CA HIS A 398 -14.81 5.58 18.29
C HIS A 398 -14.93 5.01 16.88
N PHE A 399 -14.12 5.54 15.97
CA PHE A 399 -13.85 4.93 14.67
C PHE A 399 -12.46 4.31 14.73
N LEU A 400 -12.38 2.99 14.80
CA LEU A 400 -11.13 2.25 14.78
C LEU A 400 -10.91 1.68 13.38
N MET A 401 -9.73 1.86 12.81
CA MET A 401 -9.38 1.29 11.52
C MET A 401 -8.13 0.43 11.63
N SER A 402 -8.20 -0.76 11.05
CA SER A 402 -7.03 -1.60 10.93
C SER A 402 -6.17 -1.21 9.72
N MET A 403 -4.86 -1.24 9.86
CA MET A 403 -3.92 -1.03 8.76
C MET A 403 -2.86 -2.13 8.76
N GLY A 404 -2.42 -2.56 7.58
CA GLY A 404 -1.34 -3.52 7.44
C GLY A 404 -1.55 -4.47 6.27
N GLY A 405 -0.43 -5.07 5.85
CA GLY A 405 -0.41 -6.04 4.76
C GLY A 405 -1.31 -7.26 5.03
N ALA A 406 -1.69 -7.94 3.95
CA ALA A 406 -2.40 -9.20 4.05
C ALA A 406 -1.58 -10.22 4.87
N GLY A 407 -2.23 -10.91 5.81
CA GLY A 407 -1.54 -11.87 6.67
C GLY A 407 -0.62 -11.26 7.74
N ALA A 408 -0.61 -9.93 7.94
CA ALA A 408 0.18 -9.31 9.03
C ALA A 408 -0.33 -9.63 10.45
N GLY A 409 -1.51 -10.27 10.57
CA GLY A 409 -2.17 -10.62 11.83
C GLY A 409 -2.74 -9.41 12.55
N LYS A 410 -3.83 -8.84 12.02
CA LYS A 410 -4.48 -7.63 12.52
C LYS A 410 -5.37 -7.86 13.75
N THR A 411 -5.28 -9.02 14.41
CA THR A 411 -6.11 -9.36 15.59
C THR A 411 -5.87 -8.43 16.77
N ALA A 412 -4.68 -7.83 16.87
CA ALA A 412 -4.39 -6.78 17.86
C ALA A 412 -5.37 -5.60 17.80
N VAL A 413 -5.95 -5.31 16.63
CA VAL A 413 -6.88 -4.19 16.46
C VAL A 413 -8.22 -4.49 17.12
N GLU A 414 -8.67 -5.74 17.09
CA GLU A 414 -9.87 -6.18 17.81
C GLU A 414 -9.65 -6.10 19.33
N GLU A 415 -8.46 -6.46 19.83
CA GLU A 415 -8.12 -6.29 21.25
C GLU A 415 -8.22 -4.82 21.69
N ILE A 416 -7.75 -3.89 20.85
CA ILE A 416 -7.85 -2.44 21.11
C ILE A 416 -9.32 -1.99 21.08
N ALA A 417 -10.10 -2.44 20.09
CA ALA A 417 -11.52 -2.10 19.97
C ALA A 417 -12.29 -2.58 21.21
N THR A 418 -12.09 -3.83 21.63
CA THR A 418 -12.72 -4.40 22.83
C THR A 418 -12.28 -3.69 24.11
N ALA A 419 -11.00 -3.31 24.23
CA ALA A 419 -10.53 -2.59 25.41
C ALA A 419 -11.16 -1.19 25.53
N LEU A 420 -11.38 -0.50 24.40
CA LEU A 420 -11.94 0.85 24.38
C LEU A 420 -13.48 0.87 24.42
N CYS A 421 -14.13 -0.10 23.77
CA CYS A 421 -15.57 -0.08 23.52
C CYS A 421 -16.35 -1.18 24.26
N GLY A 422 -15.66 -2.11 24.94
CA GLY A 422 -16.26 -3.37 25.37
C GLY A 422 -16.81 -4.13 24.17
N ASP A 423 -17.97 -4.77 24.33
CA ASP A 423 -18.68 -5.40 23.20
C ASP A 423 -19.53 -4.41 22.38
N ASN A 424 -19.56 -3.12 22.74
CA ASN A 424 -20.44 -2.14 22.11
C ASN A 424 -19.79 -1.47 20.89
N PHE A 425 -19.41 -2.28 19.89
CA PHE A 425 -18.98 -1.83 18.58
C PHE A 425 -19.45 -2.78 17.48
N VAL A 426 -19.52 -2.29 16.25
CA VAL A 426 -19.78 -3.11 15.05
C VAL A 426 -18.51 -3.28 14.22
N ILE A 427 -18.39 -4.40 13.51
CA ILE A 427 -17.25 -4.68 12.63
C ILE A 427 -17.69 -4.52 11.18
N ALA A 428 -16.99 -3.66 10.45
CA ALA A 428 -17.16 -3.42 9.03
C ALA A 428 -16.04 -4.12 8.24
N SER A 429 -16.14 -5.44 8.07
CA SER A 429 -15.13 -6.28 7.41
C SER A 429 -15.59 -6.79 6.05
N LEU A 430 -14.82 -6.50 4.99
CA LEU A 430 -15.11 -7.03 3.65
C LEU A 430 -15.01 -8.56 3.61
N ASP A 431 -14.07 -9.14 4.36
CA ASP A 431 -13.84 -10.59 4.34
C ASP A 431 -15.03 -11.33 4.98
N GLU A 432 -15.59 -10.81 6.08
CA GLU A 432 -16.79 -11.38 6.69
C GLU A 432 -18.05 -11.11 5.86
N PHE A 433 -18.19 -9.93 5.27
CA PHE A 433 -19.37 -9.59 4.47
C PHE A 433 -19.50 -10.40 3.18
N ARG A 434 -18.37 -10.84 2.58
CA ARG A 434 -18.43 -11.77 1.44
C ARG A 434 -19.04 -13.12 1.82
N LYS A 435 -18.80 -13.61 3.04
CA LYS A 435 -19.32 -14.91 3.52
C LYS A 435 -20.85 -14.94 3.69
N LEU A 436 -21.48 -13.77 3.68
CA LEU A 436 -22.94 -13.61 3.72
C LEU A 436 -23.60 -13.80 2.35
N SER A 437 -22.83 -13.78 1.25
CA SER A 437 -23.34 -14.07 -0.10
C SER A 437 -23.38 -15.58 -0.34
N ASP A 438 -24.52 -16.08 -0.80
CA ASP A 438 -24.66 -17.46 -1.24
C ASP A 438 -23.75 -17.78 -2.44
N LEU A 439 -23.61 -16.82 -3.37
CA LEU A 439 -22.75 -16.96 -4.54
C LEU A 439 -21.27 -17.08 -4.15
N TYR A 440 -20.81 -16.39 -3.10
CA TYR A 440 -19.46 -16.57 -2.57
C TYR A 440 -19.22 -17.98 -2.03
N ARG A 441 -20.21 -18.55 -1.33
CA ARG A 441 -20.15 -19.93 -0.84
C ARG A 441 -20.07 -20.92 -2.00
N LEU A 442 -20.82 -20.68 -3.06
CA LEU A 442 -20.79 -21.51 -4.26
C LEU A 442 -19.44 -21.46 -5.01
N LEU A 443 -18.87 -20.26 -5.19
CA LEU A 443 -17.51 -20.08 -5.74
C LEU A 443 -16.46 -20.83 -4.89
N THR A 444 -16.64 -20.79 -3.57
CA THR A 444 -15.78 -21.50 -2.61
C THR A 444 -15.90 -23.01 -2.75
N ALA A 445 -17.11 -23.54 -2.82
CA ALA A 445 -17.38 -24.97 -3.00
C ALA A 445 -16.88 -25.48 -4.37
N ALA A 446 -16.92 -24.65 -5.41
CA ALA A 446 -16.35 -24.95 -6.72
C ALA A 446 -14.82 -24.86 -6.75
N ASN A 447 -14.16 -24.52 -5.63
CA ASN A 447 -12.73 -24.28 -5.55
C ASN A 447 -12.28 -23.27 -6.62
N HIS A 448 -13.01 -22.17 -6.81
CA HIS A 448 -12.70 -21.13 -7.77
C HIS A 448 -12.24 -19.86 -7.03
N HIS A 449 -11.00 -19.40 -7.28
CA HIS A 449 -10.39 -18.31 -6.49
C HIS A 449 -9.76 -17.17 -7.32
N SER A 450 -9.70 -17.29 -8.65
CA SER A 450 -9.06 -16.26 -9.48
C SER A 450 -9.78 -14.91 -9.45
N ASP A 451 -11.11 -14.95 -9.40
CA ASP A 451 -11.97 -13.78 -9.55
C ASP A 451 -13.13 -13.73 -8.54
N ASP A 452 -13.16 -14.65 -7.56
CA ASP A 452 -14.21 -14.68 -6.53
C ASP A 452 -14.27 -13.38 -5.72
N TYR A 453 -13.11 -12.82 -5.37
CA TYR A 453 -12.99 -11.52 -4.71
C TYR A 453 -13.63 -10.41 -5.53
N VAL A 454 -13.39 -10.37 -6.84
CA VAL A 454 -13.88 -9.31 -7.74
C VAL A 454 -15.37 -9.46 -7.98
N TYR A 455 -15.85 -10.69 -8.17
CA TYR A 455 -17.26 -10.98 -8.40
C TYR A 455 -18.14 -10.54 -7.22
N VAL A 456 -17.70 -10.84 -5.99
CA VAL A 456 -18.49 -10.59 -4.75
C VAL A 456 -18.22 -9.21 -4.14
N GLU A 457 -17.14 -8.53 -4.56
CA GLU A 457 -16.75 -7.23 -4.03
C GLU A 457 -17.88 -6.18 -4.02
N PRO A 458 -18.72 -6.01 -5.05
CA PRO A 458 -19.78 -5.01 -5.04
C PRO A 458 -20.78 -5.17 -3.88
N PHE A 459 -21.15 -6.41 -3.53
CA PHE A 459 -22.03 -6.71 -2.40
C PHE A 459 -21.38 -6.39 -1.07
N ALA A 460 -20.16 -6.88 -0.84
CA ALA A 460 -19.44 -6.65 0.40
C ALA A 460 -19.11 -5.16 0.62
N ASN A 461 -18.74 -4.43 -0.43
CA ASN A 461 -18.51 -2.99 -0.36
C ASN A 461 -19.80 -2.24 -0.01
N ARG A 462 -20.94 -2.58 -0.63
CA ARG A 462 -22.20 -1.92 -0.30
C ARG A 462 -22.62 -2.16 1.14
N LEU A 463 -22.54 -3.41 1.62
CA LEU A 463 -22.87 -3.72 3.02
C LEU A 463 -21.96 -2.93 3.97
N ARG A 464 -20.67 -2.82 3.65
CA ARG A 464 -19.73 -2.02 4.44
C ARG A 464 -20.09 -0.55 4.50
N ASP A 465 -20.51 0.03 3.37
CA ASP A 465 -20.94 1.43 3.32
C ASP A 465 -22.24 1.64 4.13
N LEU A 466 -23.19 0.71 4.06
CA LEU A 466 -24.42 0.74 4.87
C LEU A 466 -24.13 0.64 6.38
N VAL A 467 -23.25 -0.28 6.78
CA VAL A 467 -22.82 -0.43 8.17
C VAL A 467 -22.09 0.82 8.66
N ALA A 468 -21.18 1.38 7.86
CA ALA A 468 -20.47 2.60 8.21
C ALA A 468 -21.42 3.81 8.32
N GLN A 469 -22.37 3.95 7.40
CA GLN A 469 -23.38 5.01 7.44
C GLN A 469 -24.25 4.89 8.70
N GLN A 470 -24.79 3.69 8.98
CA GLN A 470 -25.64 3.44 10.14
C GLN A 470 -24.90 3.67 11.46
N ALA A 471 -23.63 3.24 11.56
CA ALA A 471 -22.80 3.48 12.74
C ALA A 471 -22.66 4.98 13.01
N ARG A 472 -22.42 5.76 11.95
CA ARG A 472 -22.28 7.21 12.03
C ARG A 472 -23.58 7.89 12.45
N GLU A 473 -24.71 7.50 11.87
CA GLU A 473 -26.04 8.05 12.17
C GLU A 473 -26.48 7.74 13.60
N LEU A 474 -26.27 6.50 14.05
CA LEU A 474 -26.64 6.05 15.39
C LEU A 474 -25.58 6.35 16.46
N ARG A 475 -24.43 6.93 16.10
CA ARG A 475 -23.29 7.18 17.00
C ARG A 475 -22.83 5.91 17.73
N ILE A 476 -22.66 4.81 17.00
CA ILE A 476 -22.18 3.53 17.52
C ILE A 476 -20.71 3.34 17.13
N ASN A 477 -19.89 2.83 18.05
CA ASN A 477 -18.48 2.54 17.78
C ASN A 477 -18.33 1.56 16.62
N ILE A 478 -17.29 1.74 15.81
CA ILE A 478 -17.06 0.91 14.63
C ILE A 478 -15.58 0.53 14.50
N LEU A 479 -15.35 -0.75 14.22
CA LEU A 479 -14.08 -1.28 13.73
C LEU A 479 -14.18 -1.46 12.21
N TYR A 480 -13.51 -0.59 11.48
CA TYR A 480 -13.37 -0.64 10.03
C TYR A 480 -12.19 -1.54 9.65
N ASP A 481 -12.49 -2.80 9.38
CA ASP A 481 -11.49 -3.82 9.07
C ASP A 481 -11.12 -3.81 7.57
N GLY A 482 -9.83 -3.91 7.32
CA GLY A 482 -9.23 -3.82 6.00
C GLY A 482 -7.72 -3.63 6.06
N THR A 483 -7.12 -3.47 4.89
CA THR A 483 -5.66 -3.28 4.81
C THR A 483 -5.24 -1.84 5.08
N GLY A 484 -6.16 -0.87 4.98
CA GLY A 484 -5.84 0.55 5.08
C GLY A 484 -4.93 1.07 3.97
N ILE A 485 -4.71 0.28 2.92
CA ILE A 485 -3.70 0.47 1.87
C ILE A 485 -4.35 0.28 0.49
N PRO A 486 -4.23 1.24 -0.45
CA PRO A 486 -3.67 2.59 -0.26
C PRO A 486 -4.55 3.43 0.68
N TYR A 487 -3.96 4.31 1.49
CA TYR A 487 -4.69 5.15 2.46
C TYR A 487 -5.53 6.23 1.75
N TYR A 488 -4.91 6.94 0.80
CA TYR A 488 -5.59 7.92 -0.04
C TYR A 488 -6.14 7.30 -1.33
N PRO A 489 -7.30 7.77 -1.85
CA PRO A 489 -8.27 8.66 -1.18
C PRO A 489 -9.29 7.90 -0.31
N ARG A 490 -9.37 6.56 -0.44
CA ARG A 490 -10.48 5.75 0.07
C ARG A 490 -10.62 5.80 1.59
N TYR A 491 -9.56 5.45 2.33
CA TYR A 491 -9.63 5.34 3.79
C TYR A 491 -9.55 6.70 4.47
N SER A 492 -8.78 7.65 3.92
CA SER A 492 -8.76 9.03 4.43
C SER A 492 -10.11 9.72 4.31
N THR A 493 -10.88 9.46 3.25
CA THR A 493 -12.26 9.98 3.10
C THR A 493 -13.17 9.42 4.20
N ALA A 494 -13.10 8.12 4.48
CA ALA A 494 -13.87 7.49 5.56
C ALA A 494 -13.53 8.13 6.92
N ILE A 495 -12.24 8.31 7.22
CA ILE A 495 -11.78 8.95 8.47
C ILE A 495 -12.33 10.37 8.60
N LYS A 496 -12.22 11.19 7.56
CA LYS A 496 -12.76 12.56 7.55
C LYS A 496 -14.26 12.59 7.77
N HIS A 497 -15.01 11.67 7.18
CA HIS A 497 -16.45 11.54 7.38
C HIS A 497 -16.84 11.19 8.82
N PHE A 498 -16.06 10.33 9.49
CA PHE A 498 -16.30 9.97 10.89
C PHE A 498 -15.84 11.06 11.85
N GLN A 499 -14.67 11.67 11.60
CA GLN A 499 -14.20 12.83 12.36
C GLN A 499 -15.25 13.96 12.33
N ALA A 500 -15.77 14.29 11.15
CA ALA A 500 -16.80 15.32 10.98
C ALA A 500 -18.11 14.98 11.71
N ALA A 501 -18.41 13.71 11.95
CA ALA A 501 -19.55 13.25 12.76
C ALA A 501 -19.26 13.21 14.27
N GLY A 502 -18.09 13.70 14.70
CA GLY A 502 -17.69 13.76 16.10
C GLY A 502 -17.15 12.44 16.66
N PHE A 503 -16.67 11.53 15.81
CA PHE A 503 -16.00 10.31 16.26
C PHE A 503 -14.54 10.59 16.58
N ARG A 504 -14.03 9.93 17.62
CA ARG A 504 -12.58 9.82 17.84
C ARG A 504 -12.02 8.78 16.88
N THR A 505 -11.18 9.22 15.94
CA THR A 505 -10.62 8.39 14.88
C THR A 505 -9.27 7.80 15.28
N GLN A 506 -9.12 6.49 15.18
CA GLN A 506 -7.90 5.78 15.54
C GLN A 506 -7.51 4.76 14.47
N ILE A 507 -6.21 4.71 14.15
CA ILE A 507 -5.63 3.69 13.28
C ILE A 507 -4.70 2.80 14.11
N ALA A 508 -4.92 1.49 14.04
CA ALA A 508 -3.98 0.51 14.55
C ALA A 508 -3.38 -0.26 13.38
N ALA A 509 -2.10 0.02 13.10
CA ALA A 509 -1.32 -0.67 12.09
C ALA A 509 -0.62 -1.88 12.70
N VAL A 510 -0.57 -2.98 11.95
CA VAL A 510 0.21 -4.17 12.31
C VAL A 510 1.16 -4.52 11.18
N ASP A 511 2.42 -4.71 11.54
CA ASP A 511 3.48 -5.10 10.62
C ASP A 511 4.03 -6.50 10.91
N ALA A 512 4.36 -7.23 9.85
CA ALA A 512 5.01 -8.55 9.92
C ALA A 512 6.03 -8.68 8.79
N PHE A 513 7.16 -9.35 9.03
CA PHE A 513 8.19 -9.55 8.00
C PHE A 513 7.64 -10.33 6.78
N LEU A 514 7.97 -9.87 5.57
CA LEU A 514 7.61 -10.59 4.33
C LEU A 514 8.36 -11.92 4.26
N VAL A 515 9.68 -11.84 4.41
CA VAL A 515 10.63 -12.95 4.56
C VAL A 515 11.46 -12.66 5.80
N LYS A 516 11.89 -13.69 6.53
CA LYS A 516 12.83 -13.51 7.63
C LYS A 516 14.19 -13.10 7.06
N PRO A 517 14.83 -12.04 7.59
CA PRO A 517 16.22 -11.77 7.29
C PRO A 517 17.11 -12.92 7.81
N VAL A 518 18.04 -13.38 6.97
CA VAL A 518 18.99 -14.44 7.34
C VAL A 518 19.81 -14.03 8.57
N GLY A 519 19.95 -14.93 9.54
CA GLY A 519 20.69 -14.70 10.79
C GLY A 519 19.89 -14.01 11.88
N ARG A 520 18.59 -13.75 11.66
CA ARG A 520 17.64 -13.20 12.66
C ARG A 520 16.54 -14.20 13.03
N GLU A 521 16.70 -15.48 12.72
CA GLU A 521 15.67 -16.50 12.92
C GLU A 521 15.32 -16.71 14.40
N LEU A 522 16.29 -16.51 15.30
CA LEU A 522 16.08 -16.60 16.75
C LEU A 522 15.30 -15.41 17.31
N GLU A 523 15.36 -14.25 16.66
CA GLU A 523 14.60 -13.04 17.02
C GLU A 523 13.14 -13.15 16.55
N LEU A 524 12.90 -13.87 15.45
CA LEU A 524 11.62 -13.94 14.76
C LEU A 524 11.04 -15.35 14.89
N SER A 525 10.21 -15.61 15.91
CA SER A 525 9.61 -16.94 16.09
C SER A 525 8.59 -17.29 15.00
N ARG A 526 7.84 -16.30 14.50
CA ARG A 526 6.80 -16.51 13.47
C ARG A 526 7.34 -16.65 12.06
N SER A 527 6.75 -17.52 11.24
CA SER A 527 7.04 -17.57 9.80
C SER A 527 6.82 -16.21 9.15
N GLY A 528 7.67 -15.86 8.18
CA GLY A 528 7.42 -14.70 7.32
C GLY A 528 6.04 -14.83 6.65
N VAL A 529 5.45 -13.69 6.28
CA VAL A 529 4.14 -13.63 5.62
C VAL A 529 4.07 -14.60 4.44
N ILE A 530 5.16 -14.74 3.69
CA ILE A 530 5.24 -15.63 2.53
C ILE A 530 5.06 -17.09 2.90
N GLY A 531 5.76 -17.55 3.95
CA GLY A 531 5.56 -18.90 4.48
C GLY A 531 4.13 -19.11 4.96
N SER A 532 3.57 -18.13 5.69
CA SER A 532 2.20 -18.20 6.20
C SER A 532 1.14 -18.26 5.07
N VAL A 533 1.33 -17.49 4.00
CA VAL A 533 0.47 -17.49 2.81
C VAL A 533 0.58 -18.82 2.06
N LYS A 534 1.79 -19.35 1.89
CA LYS A 534 2.04 -20.65 1.25
C LYS A 534 1.40 -21.79 2.04
N SER A 535 1.62 -21.86 3.35
CA SER A 535 1.00 -22.88 4.20
C SER A 535 -0.53 -22.80 4.20
N ARG A 536 -1.10 -21.59 4.16
CA ARG A 536 -2.56 -21.41 4.02
C ARG A 536 -3.05 -21.93 2.67
N PHE A 537 -2.33 -21.62 1.59
CA PHE A 537 -2.66 -22.11 0.26
C PHE A 537 -2.58 -23.64 0.18
N GLU A 538 -1.53 -24.26 0.72
CA GLU A 538 -1.36 -25.72 0.76
C GLU A 538 -2.46 -26.40 1.59
N ALA A 539 -2.87 -25.78 2.71
CA ALA A 539 -3.90 -26.34 3.59
C ALA A 539 -5.34 -26.17 3.06
N THR A 540 -5.61 -25.08 2.34
CA THR A 540 -7.01 -24.67 2.01
C THR A 540 -7.29 -24.48 0.53
N GLY A 541 -6.25 -24.53 -0.32
CA GLY A 541 -6.33 -24.08 -1.72
C GLY A 541 -6.52 -22.55 -1.87
N ARG A 542 -6.54 -21.79 -0.76
CA ARG A 542 -6.90 -20.37 -0.74
C ARG A 542 -5.81 -19.47 -0.18
N ALA A 543 -5.47 -18.44 -0.95
CA ALA A 543 -4.61 -17.34 -0.54
C ALA A 543 -4.86 -16.11 -1.41
N LEU A 544 -4.55 -14.92 -0.87
CA LEU A 544 -4.58 -13.69 -1.67
C LEU A 544 -3.52 -13.71 -2.76
N PRO A 545 -3.74 -12.99 -3.87
CA PRO A 545 -2.73 -12.83 -4.90
C PRO A 545 -1.36 -12.42 -4.41
N TRP A 546 -0.31 -13.09 -4.90
CA TRP A 546 1.06 -12.78 -4.49
C TRP A 546 1.39 -11.32 -4.74
N VAL A 547 1.12 -10.83 -5.94
CA VAL A 547 1.32 -9.42 -6.30
C VAL A 547 0.57 -8.49 -5.35
N VAL A 548 -0.66 -8.84 -4.96
CA VAL A 548 -1.47 -8.07 -4.01
C VAL A 548 -0.90 -8.14 -2.59
N THR A 549 -0.41 -9.30 -2.16
CA THR A 549 0.19 -9.52 -0.84
C THR A 549 1.47 -8.71 -0.70
N ILE A 550 2.39 -8.84 -1.66
CA ILE A 550 3.67 -8.13 -1.68
C ILE A 550 3.44 -6.62 -1.78
N ASP A 551 2.61 -6.16 -2.72
CA ASP A 551 2.33 -4.74 -2.92
C ASP A 551 1.81 -4.08 -1.63
N LYS A 552 0.86 -4.71 -0.94
CA LYS A 552 0.31 -4.19 0.32
C LYS A 552 1.37 -4.07 1.42
N HIS A 553 2.26 -5.06 1.56
CA HIS A 553 3.33 -4.99 2.57
C HIS A 553 4.39 -3.93 2.23
N ILE A 554 4.79 -3.81 0.97
CA ILE A 554 5.78 -2.84 0.51
C ILE A 554 5.24 -1.41 0.60
N ARG A 555 3.94 -1.18 0.34
CA ARG A 555 3.32 0.15 0.46
C ARG A 555 3.01 0.56 1.90
N SER A 556 2.79 -0.41 2.80
CA SER A 556 2.39 -0.18 4.20
C SER A 556 3.15 0.97 4.90
N PRO A 557 4.50 1.08 4.80
CA PRO A 557 5.22 2.14 5.48
C PRO A 557 4.85 3.54 5.01
N GLN A 558 4.69 3.75 3.69
CA GLN A 558 4.32 5.07 3.18
C GLN A 558 2.88 5.42 3.58
N GLU A 559 1.97 4.45 3.47
CA GLU A 559 0.56 4.68 3.84
C GLU A 559 0.40 4.97 5.34
N PHE A 560 1.24 4.35 6.18
CA PHE A 560 1.32 4.65 7.61
C PHE A 560 1.79 6.09 7.87
N LEU A 561 2.86 6.54 7.21
CA LEU A 561 3.37 7.92 7.35
C LEU A 561 2.38 8.95 6.78
N ASN A 562 1.73 8.63 5.66
CA ASN A 562 0.66 9.43 5.07
C ASN A 562 -0.53 9.62 6.03
N ALA A 563 -0.91 8.56 6.74
CA ALA A 563 -1.97 8.60 7.74
C ALA A 563 -1.54 9.30 9.03
N LEU A 564 -0.26 9.20 9.40
CA LEU A 564 0.33 9.96 10.51
C LEU A 564 0.23 11.47 10.26
N GLU A 565 0.42 11.95 9.03
CA GLU A 565 0.26 13.37 8.69
C GLU A 565 -1.21 13.84 8.61
N ASP A 566 -2.18 12.92 8.55
CA ASP A 566 -3.58 13.28 8.42
C ASP A 566 -4.15 13.80 9.74
N THR A 567 -4.42 15.11 9.79
CA THR A 567 -5.03 15.77 10.94
C THR A 567 -6.40 15.21 11.33
N ALA A 568 -7.08 14.50 10.43
CA ALA A 568 -8.34 13.82 10.72
C ALA A 568 -8.16 12.53 11.54
N VAL A 569 -6.94 12.02 11.71
CA VAL A 569 -6.61 10.86 12.55
C VAL A 569 -6.25 11.34 13.95
N ALA A 570 -7.07 11.07 14.97
CA ALA A 570 -6.74 11.47 16.34
C ALA A 570 -5.52 10.68 16.87
N LYS A 571 -5.51 9.36 16.67
CA LYS A 571 -4.47 8.46 17.17
C LYS A 571 -4.02 7.45 16.11
N ILE A 572 -2.72 7.24 15.97
CA ILE A 572 -2.17 6.13 15.18
C ILE A 572 -1.12 5.37 15.99
N SER A 573 -1.11 4.04 15.83
CA SER A 573 -0.14 3.15 16.48
C SER A 573 0.33 2.05 15.54
N LEU A 574 1.58 1.63 15.68
CA LEU A 574 2.20 0.54 14.93
C LEU A 574 2.56 -0.58 15.90
N PHE A 575 2.04 -1.77 15.63
CA PHE A 575 2.39 -3.01 16.32
C PHE A 575 3.22 -3.91 15.41
N ALA A 576 4.09 -4.70 16.02
CA ALA A 576 4.82 -5.76 15.34
C ALA A 576 4.26 -7.13 15.70
N ASN A 577 4.25 -8.02 14.72
CA ASN A 577 3.77 -9.39 14.83
C ASN A 577 4.88 -10.40 14.55
N ASP A 578 5.99 -10.25 15.27
CA ASP A 578 7.20 -11.04 15.05
C ASP A 578 7.33 -12.21 16.04
N GLY A 579 6.68 -12.08 17.21
CA GLY A 579 6.75 -13.01 18.33
C GLY A 579 5.79 -14.19 18.25
N GLU A 580 5.45 -14.77 19.41
CA GLU A 580 4.48 -15.86 19.50
C GLU A 580 3.08 -15.39 19.05
N ARG A 581 2.21 -16.36 18.76
CA ARG A 581 0.82 -16.06 18.41
C ARG A 581 0.17 -15.21 19.51
N ASP A 582 -0.48 -14.13 19.08
CA ASP A 582 -1.18 -13.16 19.93
C ASP A 582 -0.29 -12.36 20.90
N ARG A 583 1.03 -12.31 20.65
CA ARG A 583 1.98 -11.49 21.40
C ARG A 583 2.49 -10.31 20.57
N HIS A 584 1.56 -9.50 20.09
CA HIS A 584 1.88 -8.22 19.46
C HIS A 584 2.53 -7.28 20.48
N TYR A 585 3.55 -6.54 20.05
CA TYR A 585 4.21 -5.51 20.84
C TYR A 585 4.17 -4.16 20.13
N LEU A 586 4.10 -3.08 20.91
CA LEU A 586 4.02 -1.72 20.38
C LEU A 586 5.39 -1.27 19.87
N VAL A 587 5.46 -0.92 18.59
CA VAL A 587 6.67 -0.36 17.95
C VAL A 587 6.65 1.16 18.05
N ALA A 588 5.50 1.78 17.79
CA ALA A 588 5.36 3.23 17.81
C ALA A 588 3.91 3.69 18.06
N GLU A 589 3.72 4.87 18.62
CA GLU A 589 2.39 5.50 18.74
C GLU A 589 2.47 7.04 18.67
N SER A 590 1.42 7.68 18.16
CA SER A 590 1.38 9.14 18.02
C SER A 590 0.82 9.84 19.25
N PHE A 591 1.36 11.00 19.61
CA PHE A 591 0.81 11.94 20.58
C PHE A 591 0.69 13.33 19.93
N LEU A 592 -0.26 14.13 20.41
CA LEU A 592 -0.28 15.57 20.16
C LEU A 592 0.39 16.22 21.36
N LEU A 593 1.57 16.82 21.13
CA LEU A 593 2.35 17.49 22.15
C LEU A 593 2.37 19.00 21.90
N SER A 594 2.30 19.78 22.97
CA SER A 594 2.58 21.21 22.95
C SER A 594 4.06 21.48 22.65
N ASP A 595 4.39 22.73 22.33
CA ASP A 595 5.79 23.13 22.09
C ASP A 595 6.67 22.88 23.32
N ALA A 596 6.15 23.14 24.52
CA ALA A 596 6.87 22.89 25.78
C ALA A 596 7.15 21.40 26.02
N GLU A 597 6.18 20.53 25.75
CA GLU A 597 6.37 19.07 25.84
C GLU A 597 7.36 18.57 24.78
N LEU A 598 7.35 19.14 23.58
CA LEU A 598 8.33 18.82 22.54
C LEU A 598 9.74 19.26 22.93
N GLU A 599 9.91 20.46 23.48
CA GLU A 599 11.19 20.93 24.00
C GLU A 599 11.71 20.01 25.12
N GLN A 600 10.83 19.61 26.04
CA GLN A 600 11.18 18.65 27.09
C GLN A 600 11.63 17.31 26.50
N LEU A 601 10.90 16.77 25.52
CA LEU A 601 11.24 15.54 24.82
C LEU A 601 12.63 15.61 24.17
N GLN A 602 12.93 16.73 23.49
CA GLN A 602 14.23 16.97 22.88
C GLN A 602 15.36 17.04 23.92
N GLN A 603 15.13 17.70 25.05
CA GLN A 603 16.08 17.75 26.17
C GLN A 603 16.35 16.37 26.75
N GLN A 604 15.32 15.54 26.95
CA GLN A 604 15.49 14.16 27.46
C GLN A 604 16.31 13.30 26.51
N GLN A 605 16.13 13.45 25.18
CA GLN A 605 16.97 12.75 24.20
C GLN A 605 18.43 13.18 24.28
N LEU A 606 18.71 14.47 24.43
CA LEU A 606 20.08 14.98 24.57
C LEU A 606 20.72 14.55 25.89
N ALA A 607 19.92 14.34 26.94
CA ALA A 607 20.36 13.85 28.24
C ALA A 607 20.50 12.32 28.31
N GLY A 608 19.94 11.57 27.35
CA GLY A 608 19.97 10.10 27.34
C GLY A 608 18.97 9.44 28.30
N ASN A 609 17.82 10.09 28.54
CA ASN A 609 16.75 9.61 29.43
C ASN A 609 15.41 9.44 28.69
N LEU A 610 15.44 9.09 27.40
CA LEU A 610 14.26 9.04 26.56
C LEU A 610 13.32 7.89 26.95
N VAL A 611 13.86 6.75 27.37
CA VAL A 611 13.10 5.57 27.81
C VAL A 611 12.29 5.89 29.06
N GLU A 612 12.90 6.53 30.06
CA GLU A 612 12.20 6.90 31.29
C GLU A 612 11.04 7.85 30.99
N HIS A 613 11.30 8.85 30.14
CA HIS A 613 10.26 9.79 29.69
C HIS A 613 9.12 9.07 28.96
N PHE A 614 9.44 8.12 28.07
CA PHE A 614 8.46 7.31 27.34
C PHE A 614 7.60 6.44 28.28
N LEU A 615 8.21 5.83 29.29
CA LEU A 615 7.49 5.07 30.32
C LEU A 615 6.57 5.99 31.14
N GLY A 616 7.01 7.21 31.42
CA GLY A 616 6.17 8.26 32.01
C GLY A 616 4.95 8.57 31.16
N LEU A 617 5.14 8.81 29.85
CA LEU A 617 4.05 9.06 28.91
C LEU A 617 3.09 7.87 28.80
N ILE A 618 3.60 6.63 28.75
CA ILE A 618 2.75 5.44 28.75
C ILE A 618 1.88 5.39 30.00
N ARG A 619 2.43 5.65 31.19
CA ARG A 619 1.71 5.53 32.47
C ARG A 619 0.73 6.68 32.69
N LEU A 620 1.11 7.89 32.31
CA LEU A 620 0.39 9.10 32.73
C LEU A 620 -0.52 9.65 31.63
N HIS A 621 -0.08 9.64 30.37
CA HIS A 621 -0.82 10.28 29.29
C HIS A 621 -2.11 9.51 28.96
N PRO A 622 -3.29 10.17 28.89
CA PRO A 622 -4.57 9.50 28.66
C PRO A 622 -4.63 8.80 27.30
N ASP A 623 -3.96 9.35 26.29
CA ASP A 623 -3.96 8.78 24.93
C ASP A 623 -2.98 7.61 24.73
N SER A 624 -2.30 7.10 25.76
CA SER A 624 -1.42 5.94 25.56
C SER A 624 -2.24 4.69 25.21
N VAL A 625 -1.85 3.99 24.14
CA VAL A 625 -2.51 2.75 23.71
C VAL A 625 -2.32 1.64 24.73
N LEU A 626 -1.12 1.49 25.30
CA LEU A 626 -0.87 0.44 26.30
C LEU A 626 -1.64 0.70 27.60
N LYS A 627 -1.75 1.97 28.03
CA LYS A 627 -2.61 2.34 29.15
C LYS A 627 -4.07 2.01 28.88
N SER A 628 -4.56 2.38 27.69
CA SER A 628 -5.93 2.07 27.28
C SER A 628 -6.20 0.56 27.28
N LEU A 629 -5.26 -0.25 26.76
CA LEU A 629 -5.36 -1.71 26.79
C LEU A 629 -5.30 -2.29 28.21
N ALA A 630 -4.51 -1.69 29.10
CA ALA A 630 -4.37 -2.13 30.48
C ALA A 630 -5.58 -1.75 31.35
N GLY A 631 -6.28 -0.66 31.01
CA GLY A 631 -7.29 -0.05 31.89
C GLY A 631 -6.64 0.43 33.18
N ILE A 632 -7.26 0.11 34.32
CA ILE A 632 -6.76 0.46 35.66
C ILE A 632 -5.74 -0.55 36.23
N CYS A 633 -5.31 -1.54 35.45
CA CYS A 633 -4.51 -2.67 35.93
C CYS A 633 -3.01 -2.48 35.67
N ASP A 634 -2.27 -2.04 36.68
CA ASP A 634 -0.83 -1.78 36.58
C ASP A 634 0.00 -3.03 36.24
N THR A 635 -0.40 -4.21 36.72
CA THR A 635 0.29 -5.48 36.39
C THR A 635 0.10 -5.84 34.92
N LYS A 636 -1.08 -5.59 34.35
CA LYS A 636 -1.35 -5.76 32.92
C LYS A 636 -0.55 -4.74 32.09
N LEU A 637 -0.45 -3.49 32.55
CA LEU A 637 0.36 -2.47 31.90
C LEU A 637 1.85 -2.87 31.87
N ALA A 638 2.39 -3.30 33.00
CA ALA A 638 3.77 -3.79 33.09
C ALA A 638 4.01 -4.98 32.15
N ALA A 639 3.07 -5.93 32.08
CA ALA A 639 3.15 -7.07 31.18
C ALA A 639 3.08 -6.68 29.68
N LEU A 640 2.33 -5.63 29.33
CA LEU A 640 2.27 -5.10 27.96
C LEU A 640 3.57 -4.40 27.58
N ILE A 641 4.14 -3.60 28.48
CA ILE A 641 5.44 -2.94 28.28
C ILE A 641 6.54 -3.98 28.10
N SER A 642 6.55 -5.04 28.92
CA SER A 642 7.56 -6.10 28.84
C SER A 642 7.45 -6.99 27.60
N ARG A 643 6.43 -6.82 26.74
CA ARG A 643 6.39 -7.51 25.43
C ARG A 643 7.38 -6.93 24.44
N ASN A 644 7.82 -5.68 24.62
CA ASN A 644 8.86 -5.10 23.79
C ASN A 644 10.19 -5.80 24.10
N PRO A 645 10.82 -6.49 23.13
CA PRO A 645 11.99 -7.33 23.38
C PRO A 645 13.26 -6.54 23.76
N ASP A 646 13.34 -5.25 23.43
CA ASP A 646 14.53 -4.42 23.69
C ASP A 646 14.14 -2.94 23.84
N LEU A 647 13.51 -2.59 24.96
CA LEU A 647 13.22 -1.20 25.31
C LEU A 647 14.43 -0.57 26.01
N SER A 648 15.32 0.04 25.24
CA SER A 648 16.57 0.66 25.71
C SER A 648 16.85 2.00 25.03
N GLU A 649 17.71 2.84 25.62
CA GLU A 649 18.05 4.18 25.09
C GLU A 649 18.61 4.12 23.66
N ASP A 650 19.29 3.03 23.31
CA ASP A 650 19.82 2.82 21.95
C ASP A 650 18.76 2.40 20.93
N ASN A 651 17.55 2.03 21.39
CA ASN A 651 16.48 1.48 20.56
C ASN A 651 15.17 2.29 20.66
N VAL A 652 15.21 3.52 21.14
CA VAL A 652 14.06 4.44 21.15
C VAL A 652 14.34 5.71 20.33
N GLY A 653 13.28 6.37 19.89
CA GLY A 653 13.36 7.62 19.12
C GLY A 653 11.99 8.22 18.87
N TYR A 654 11.94 9.27 18.06
CA TYR A 654 10.67 9.87 17.66
C TYR A 654 10.76 10.61 16.31
N LEU A 655 9.61 10.80 15.67
CA LEU A 655 9.43 11.63 14.48
C LEU A 655 8.43 12.74 14.75
N ILE A 656 8.59 13.90 14.11
CA ILE A 656 7.76 15.09 14.33
C ILE A 656 7.04 15.46 13.03
N TYR A 657 5.72 15.57 13.13
CA TYR A 657 4.82 15.96 12.06
C TYR A 657 3.91 17.10 12.53
N LYS A 658 3.27 17.78 11.58
CA LYS A 658 2.33 18.86 11.90
C LYS A 658 1.03 18.25 12.44
N GLY A 659 0.58 18.69 13.61
CA GLY A 659 -0.73 18.33 14.17
C GLY A 659 -1.83 19.35 13.80
N SER A 660 -3.05 19.08 14.24
CA SER A 660 -4.19 20.01 14.11
C SER A 660 -4.02 21.24 15.00
N GLU A 661 -3.59 21.04 16.26
CA GLU A 661 -3.50 22.07 17.31
C GLU A 661 -2.13 22.09 18.02
N GLY A 662 -1.14 21.37 17.48
CA GLY A 662 0.19 21.25 18.07
C GLY A 662 1.13 20.39 17.23
N ASN A 663 2.14 19.80 17.87
CA ASN A 663 3.09 18.91 17.21
C ASN A 663 2.60 17.47 17.31
N ARG A 664 2.42 16.82 16.17
CA ARG A 664 2.12 15.39 16.16
C ARG A 664 3.44 14.62 16.23
N VAL A 665 3.70 13.98 17.35
CA VAL A 665 4.94 13.26 17.60
C VAL A 665 4.68 11.77 17.60
N LEU A 666 5.35 11.04 16.72
CA LEU A 666 5.37 9.58 16.73
C LEU A 666 6.50 9.12 17.65
N LEU A 667 6.17 8.62 18.83
CA LEU A 667 7.14 7.99 19.72
C LEU A 667 7.41 6.58 19.24
N VAL A 668 8.69 6.19 19.21
CA VAL A 668 9.17 4.92 18.68
C VAL A 668 9.84 4.16 19.81
N TYR A 669 9.16 3.12 20.28
CA TYR A 669 9.60 2.25 21.38
C TYR A 669 10.55 1.14 20.92
N HIS A 670 10.61 0.89 19.61
CA HIS A 670 11.53 -0.09 19.02
C HIS A 670 12.07 0.40 17.67
N LEU A 671 13.15 1.16 17.72
CA LEU A 671 13.73 1.88 16.60
C LEU A 671 14.23 0.96 15.49
N ARG A 672 14.91 -0.15 15.84
CA ARG A 672 15.34 -1.16 14.87
C ARG A 672 14.16 -1.72 14.07
N ARG A 673 13.02 -1.98 14.72
CA ARG A 673 11.85 -2.53 14.05
C ARG A 673 11.14 -1.52 13.15
N LEU A 674 11.13 -0.25 13.54
CA LEU A 674 10.65 0.84 12.68
C LEU A 674 11.53 1.00 11.43
N ILE A 675 12.86 0.87 11.58
CA ILE A 675 13.79 0.85 10.44
C ILE A 675 13.43 -0.31 9.51
N ASP A 676 13.27 -1.53 10.06
CA ASP A 676 12.93 -2.72 9.27
C ASP A 676 11.59 -2.56 8.52
N PHE A 677 10.63 -1.88 9.15
CA PHE A 677 9.34 -1.54 8.54
C PHE A 677 9.53 -0.61 7.34
N VAL A 678 10.23 0.52 7.51
CA VAL A 678 10.48 1.50 6.44
C VAL A 678 11.29 0.90 5.29
N GLU A 679 12.30 0.07 5.60
CA GLU A 679 13.16 -0.58 4.61
C GLU A 679 12.39 -1.53 3.67
N LYS A 680 11.17 -2.00 4.02
CA LYS A 680 10.33 -2.77 3.08
C LYS A 680 10.03 -2.05 1.78
N ARG A 681 10.00 -0.70 1.80
CA ARG A 681 9.82 0.10 0.57
C ARG A 681 10.93 -0.08 -0.45
N GLN A 682 12.07 -0.62 -0.02
CA GLN A 682 13.22 -0.85 -0.88
C GLN A 682 13.13 -2.17 -1.64
N LEU A 683 12.17 -3.04 -1.28
CA LEU A 683 11.95 -4.32 -1.94
C LEU A 683 11.23 -4.14 -3.28
N ASN A 684 11.36 -5.14 -4.12
CA ASN A 684 10.76 -5.18 -5.44
C ASN A 684 9.28 -5.62 -5.37
N PRO A 685 8.32 -4.75 -5.73
CA PRO A 685 6.91 -5.14 -5.76
C PRO A 685 6.56 -6.12 -6.87
N ASN A 686 7.42 -6.25 -7.90
CA ASN A 686 7.18 -7.10 -9.06
C ASN A 686 7.81 -8.50 -8.94
N ALA A 687 8.35 -8.84 -7.77
CA ALA A 687 8.89 -10.18 -7.52
C ALA A 687 7.76 -11.22 -7.61
N SER A 688 7.99 -12.39 -8.23
CA SER A 688 7.06 -13.54 -8.17
C SER A 688 7.45 -14.59 -7.12
N GLY A 689 8.50 -14.32 -6.34
CA GLY A 689 9.03 -15.18 -5.28
C GLY A 689 10.12 -14.46 -4.47
N GLU A 690 10.61 -15.11 -3.42
CA GLU A 690 11.54 -14.51 -2.45
C GLU A 690 12.81 -13.96 -3.10
N GLU A 691 13.44 -14.73 -4.01
CA GLU A 691 14.65 -14.32 -4.74
C GLU A 691 14.49 -12.99 -5.50
N GLY A 692 13.28 -12.72 -6.01
CA GLY A 692 13.02 -11.52 -6.79
C GLY A 692 12.80 -10.27 -5.95
N LEU A 693 12.53 -10.41 -4.64
CA LEU A 693 12.21 -9.28 -3.74
C LEU A 693 13.41 -8.35 -3.57
N LEU A 694 14.62 -8.88 -3.68
CA LEU A 694 15.87 -8.14 -3.49
C LEU A 694 16.37 -7.47 -4.75
N HIS A 695 15.76 -7.75 -5.89
CA HIS A 695 16.14 -7.07 -7.13
C HIS A 695 15.83 -5.58 -7.04
N LYS A 696 16.83 -4.73 -7.22
CA LYS A 696 16.70 -3.28 -7.05
C LYS A 696 15.91 -2.66 -8.22
N PRO A 697 14.70 -2.10 -7.99
CA PRO A 697 13.96 -1.41 -9.03
C PRO A 697 14.69 -0.14 -9.51
N VAL A 698 14.35 0.34 -10.71
CA VAL A 698 14.90 1.58 -11.30
C VAL A 698 14.75 2.77 -10.35
N ALA A 699 13.63 2.85 -9.64
CA ALA A 699 13.35 3.90 -8.66
C ALA A 699 14.41 3.98 -7.55
N LEU A 700 15.15 2.90 -7.29
CA LEU A 700 16.23 2.82 -6.30
C LEU A 700 17.62 2.84 -6.95
N ALA A 701 17.74 3.17 -8.23
CA ALA A 701 19.03 3.19 -8.93
C ALA A 701 20.06 4.09 -8.24
N PHE A 702 19.64 5.13 -7.52
CA PHE A 702 20.53 6.00 -6.74
C PHE A 702 21.04 5.37 -5.43
N HIS A 703 20.39 4.31 -4.92
CA HIS A 703 20.74 3.71 -3.64
C HIS A 703 21.93 2.75 -3.79
N VAL A 704 23.13 3.26 -3.49
CA VAL A 704 24.37 2.47 -3.47
C VAL A 704 24.58 1.90 -2.07
N ASP A 705 24.56 0.57 -1.94
CA ASP A 705 24.87 -0.16 -0.70
C ASP A 705 26.17 -0.96 -0.89
N PRO A 706 27.27 -0.61 -0.17
CA PRO A 706 28.57 -1.22 -0.37
C PRO A 706 28.67 -2.59 0.29
N ASN A 707 27.70 -2.96 1.13
CA ASN A 707 27.65 -4.27 1.76
C ASN A 707 26.73 -5.23 0.99
N ALA A 708 26.06 -4.77 -0.07
CA ALA A 708 25.27 -5.66 -0.91
C ALA A 708 26.20 -6.50 -1.78
N LYS A 709 25.84 -7.76 -1.98
CA LYS A 709 26.59 -8.69 -2.85
C LYS A 709 26.79 -8.12 -4.26
N ASP A 710 25.76 -7.50 -4.80
CA ASP A 710 25.72 -6.91 -6.14
C ASP A 710 24.99 -5.57 -6.11
N ALA A 711 25.38 -4.62 -6.98
CA ALA A 711 24.78 -3.28 -6.99
C ALA A 711 23.30 -3.24 -7.41
N TRP A 712 22.85 -4.24 -8.17
CA TRP A 712 21.46 -4.43 -8.59
C TRP A 712 20.62 -5.23 -7.59
N VAL A 713 21.19 -5.57 -6.41
CA VAL A 713 20.52 -6.26 -5.31
C VAL A 713 20.45 -5.34 -4.09
N THR A 714 19.37 -5.43 -3.31
CA THR A 714 19.22 -4.79 -1.99
C THR A 714 19.26 -5.86 -0.90
N ARG A 715 19.68 -5.49 0.31
CA ARG A 715 19.74 -6.44 1.45
C ARG A 715 18.42 -6.45 2.21
N LEU A 716 18.07 -7.61 2.77
CA LEU A 716 16.92 -7.72 3.69
C LEU A 716 17.26 -7.07 5.03
N GLN A 717 16.66 -5.92 5.36
CA GLN A 717 16.51 -5.40 6.74
C GLN A 717 17.73 -5.60 7.66
N GLY A 718 18.92 -5.26 7.13
CA GLY A 718 20.18 -5.33 7.86
C GLY A 718 20.90 -6.68 7.89
N THR A 719 20.57 -7.65 7.03
CA THR A 719 21.43 -8.83 6.80
C THR A 719 22.84 -8.36 6.40
N LEU A 720 23.86 -8.99 6.97
CA LEU A 720 25.21 -8.94 6.40
C LEU A 720 25.26 -10.09 5.39
N GLU A 721 25.52 -9.79 4.13
CA GLU A 721 25.65 -10.76 3.04
C GLU A 721 27.10 -10.91 2.61
#